data_AF-A0A7L3TBW5-F1
#
_entry.id   AF-A0A7L3TBW5-F1
#
_cell.length_a   1.000
_cell.length_b   1.000
_cell.length_c   1.000
_cell.angle_alpha   90.00
_cell.angle_beta   90.00
_cell.angle_gamma   90.00
#
_symmetry.space_group_name_H-M   'P 1'
#
loop_
_entity.id
_entity.type
_entity.pdbx_description
1 polymer ?
#
loop_
_entity_poly.entity_id
_entity_poly.type
_entity_poly.pdbx_seq_one_letter_code
_entity_poly.pdbx_strand_id
1 'polypeptide(L)'
;MKGGGIENPVFEPSSPDLGRQRQASPTEVDASVPAAEEGPCGWGRCTPKALQLCNNPEGYLAAYSLLAIFQGIVVNGLINISISTIEKRYELNSSLTGLISASYDIAFCILSLFVSYFGERGHKPRWLAFSAFMLGLGSLIFSLPHFSSGKYQYGAKLEDTCQVPGASSANFTCNASTKSSLHNYLYVFILGQLLLGVGGTPLYTLGTAFIDDSVPKHKSSLYIGIGYAMSLLGPAIGYVLGGQLLNIYIDIQIPERQDTTYTKMDQDDPRWLGAWWIAFVACCFAIWLLIIPFSCFPKHLPGTAKIQAEKISETHNDGSEVLVESKNIGKSFKDFPMALLILLKNPVLMSLIIASSSEALVATGFATFLPKFIENQFGKTSSFSATLGGLVLIPAAALGQIISGILVSKCKLDCKSIIKFMIGTCSVALLLNTVFLFAKCGNEPFAGVSETYNGTGMLYNLTAPCNANCGCLRSMYYPVCGRDEVQYFSPCFAGCSSHLFNNMKKMYQNCSCIGRPKRENDSEDFIFEAVPGKCPTRCKFLPLFLTFFFFTVVFTFMAVTPTTVAILRCVPDKQRSFALGVQSVFLRLLGTVPGPILFGVAIDNSCTLWDIDECNTKGACWVYDNEKMAYLLMGISAACKIITIIFVVMAVYLYKPPPASAAQSQKDSEMISSIRT
;
A
#
# COMPACT_ATOMS: atom_id res chain seq x y z
N MET A 1 -37.75 77.47 -46.45
CA MET A 1 -36.88 78.56 -45.98
C MET A 1 -37.25 78.87 -44.54
N LYS A 2 -36.24 78.86 -43.65
CA LYS A 2 -36.07 79.69 -42.44
C LYS A 2 -37.29 79.87 -41.52
N GLY A 3 -37.28 79.52 -40.24
CA GLY A 3 -36.16 79.34 -39.31
C GLY A 3 -36.37 80.21 -38.08
N GLY A 4 -35.94 79.69 -36.91
CA GLY A 4 -35.67 80.43 -35.66
C GLY A 4 -36.92 80.95 -34.93
N GLY A 5 -37.15 80.70 -33.64
CA GLY A 5 -36.23 80.41 -32.54
C GLY A 5 -36.12 81.62 -31.61
N ILE A 6 -35.94 81.32 -30.32
CA ILE A 6 -35.51 82.18 -29.20
C ILE A 6 -36.67 82.85 -28.40
N GLU A 7 -36.92 82.37 -27.17
CA GLU A 7 -36.53 83.02 -25.89
C GLU A 7 -37.17 82.31 -24.66
N ASN A 8 -36.33 81.97 -23.69
CA ASN A 8 -36.68 81.68 -22.28
C ASN A 8 -36.55 82.99 -21.47
N PRO A 9 -37.34 83.17 -20.39
CA PRO A 9 -36.79 83.06 -19.02
C PRO A 9 -37.78 82.35 -18.07
N VAL A 10 -37.41 81.33 -17.28
CA VAL A 10 -36.75 81.32 -15.94
C VAL A 10 -37.42 82.23 -14.88
N PHE A 11 -38.06 81.62 -13.87
CA PHE A 11 -37.93 81.78 -12.39
C PHE A 11 -39.11 81.01 -11.71
N GLU A 12 -38.97 79.80 -11.16
CA GLU A 12 -38.36 79.34 -9.88
C GLU A 12 -39.42 79.00 -8.78
N PRO A 13 -39.13 78.20 -7.72
CA PRO A 13 -39.81 76.92 -7.48
C PRO A 13 -40.22 76.66 -5.99
N SER A 14 -40.30 75.36 -5.62
CA SER A 14 -40.45 74.68 -4.31
C SER A 14 -41.88 74.30 -3.90
N SER A 15 -42.24 73.07 -3.48
CA SER A 15 -41.49 71.98 -2.85
C SER A 15 -42.27 70.62 -2.99
N PRO A 16 -41.68 69.47 -2.60
CA PRO A 16 -42.01 68.12 -3.09
C PRO A 16 -42.92 67.31 -2.13
N ASP A 17 -43.65 66.32 -2.66
CA ASP A 17 -43.24 64.90 -2.50
C ASP A 17 -44.15 63.94 -3.28
N LEU A 18 -43.51 62.91 -3.80
CA LEU A 18 -43.90 62.09 -4.96
C LEU A 18 -45.21 61.31 -4.83
N GLY A 19 -46.09 61.51 -5.81
CA GLY A 19 -47.10 60.54 -6.22
C GLY A 19 -47.02 60.24 -7.72
N ARG A 20 -46.99 58.94 -8.03
CA ARG A 20 -47.91 58.23 -8.95
C ARG A 20 -47.30 57.57 -10.21
N GLN A 21 -47.45 56.23 -10.21
CA GLN A 21 -47.97 55.36 -11.27
C GLN A 21 -47.07 54.76 -12.38
N ARG A 22 -47.25 53.43 -12.45
CA ARG A 22 -47.20 52.49 -13.59
C ARG A 22 -45.81 52.09 -14.11
N GLN A 23 -45.47 50.82 -13.89
CA GLN A 23 -45.25 49.86 -15.00
C GLN A 23 -45.16 48.43 -14.48
N ALA A 24 -45.68 47.51 -15.30
CA ALA A 24 -45.64 46.07 -15.08
C ALA A 24 -44.20 45.60 -14.85
N SER A 25 -43.98 44.88 -13.76
CA SER A 25 -42.72 44.25 -13.41
C SER A 25 -42.37 43.15 -14.42
N PRO A 26 -41.14 43.15 -14.98
CA PRO A 26 -40.68 42.04 -15.80
C PRO A 26 -40.40 40.84 -14.91
N THR A 27 -41.01 39.71 -15.26
CA THR A 27 -40.71 38.40 -14.70
C THR A 27 -39.21 38.12 -14.87
N GLU A 28 -38.47 38.10 -13.76
CA GLU A 28 -37.12 37.55 -13.72
C GLU A 28 -37.20 36.08 -14.13
N VAL A 29 -36.70 35.79 -15.32
CA VAL A 29 -36.40 34.41 -15.73
C VAL A 29 -35.12 34.06 -14.98
N ASP A 30 -35.31 33.51 -13.78
CA ASP A 30 -34.26 32.83 -13.03
C ASP A 30 -33.68 31.74 -13.96
N ALA A 31 -32.47 31.97 -14.46
CA ALA A 31 -31.74 30.97 -15.21
C ALA A 31 -31.33 29.89 -14.21
N SER A 32 -32.24 28.95 -13.97
CA SER A 32 -32.05 27.81 -13.08
C SER A 32 -30.90 26.94 -13.59
N VAL A 33 -29.69 27.25 -13.13
CA VAL A 33 -28.61 26.26 -13.04
C VAL A 33 -29.19 25.09 -12.27
N PRO A 34 -29.10 23.83 -12.74
CA PRO A 34 -29.68 22.69 -12.04
C PRO A 34 -29.06 22.64 -10.63
N ALA A 35 -29.83 23.03 -9.64
CA ALA A 35 -29.42 23.03 -8.25
C ALA A 35 -29.00 21.60 -7.89
N ALA A 36 -27.71 21.39 -7.61
CA ALA A 36 -27.30 20.17 -6.94
C ALA A 36 -28.17 20.04 -5.69
N GLU A 37 -28.82 18.89 -5.48
CA GLU A 37 -29.64 18.64 -4.29
C GLU A 37 -28.73 18.62 -3.04
N GLU A 38 -28.41 19.81 -2.52
CA GLU A 38 -27.73 20.00 -1.24
C GLU A 38 -28.71 19.71 -0.12
N GLY A 39 -28.28 18.95 0.88
CA GLY A 39 -29.17 18.44 1.92
C GLY A 39 -28.57 18.50 3.33
N PRO A 40 -29.42 18.51 4.37
CA PRO A 40 -28.97 18.32 5.75
C PRO A 40 -28.45 16.89 5.96
N CYS A 41 -27.49 16.73 6.87
CA CYS A 41 -26.97 15.42 7.26
C CYS A 41 -28.02 14.65 8.11
N GLY A 42 -28.43 13.46 7.69
CA GLY A 42 -29.42 12.65 8.42
C GLY A 42 -30.18 11.63 7.57
N TRP A 43 -31.21 11.02 8.18
CA TRP A 43 -32.06 10.02 7.52
C TRP A 43 -33.46 10.58 7.25
N GLY A 44 -33.73 10.89 5.98
CA GLY A 44 -35.03 11.43 5.58
C GLY A 44 -35.35 12.71 6.35
N ARG A 45 -36.35 12.67 7.23
CA ARG A 45 -36.77 13.80 8.07
C ARG A 45 -36.00 13.92 9.40
N CYS A 46 -35.19 12.94 9.77
CA CYS A 46 -34.42 12.95 11.01
C CYS A 46 -33.02 13.54 10.78
N THR A 47 -32.85 14.82 11.11
CA THR A 47 -31.62 15.60 10.88
C THR A 47 -31.11 16.21 12.19
N PRO A 48 -30.52 15.42 13.10
CA PRO A 48 -30.14 15.90 14.44
C PRO A 48 -29.04 16.97 14.36
N LYS A 49 -29.13 17.98 15.24
CA LYS A 49 -28.21 19.14 15.28
C LYS A 49 -26.75 18.74 15.47
N ALA A 50 -26.48 17.68 16.25
CA ALA A 50 -25.13 17.19 16.49
C ALA A 50 -24.44 16.68 15.21
N LEU A 51 -25.18 16.03 14.29
CA LEU A 51 -24.63 15.52 13.03
C LEU A 51 -24.39 16.62 12.00
N GLN A 52 -25.04 17.79 12.13
CA GLN A 52 -24.79 18.93 11.24
C GLN A 52 -23.40 19.54 11.44
N LEU A 53 -22.79 19.37 12.62
CA LEU A 53 -21.43 19.86 12.89
C LEU A 53 -20.39 19.21 11.94
N CYS A 54 -20.63 17.96 11.55
CA CYS A 54 -19.78 17.21 10.63
C CYS A 54 -20.22 17.34 9.17
N ASN A 55 -21.28 18.11 8.85
CA ASN A 55 -21.79 18.28 7.48
C ASN A 55 -20.95 19.29 6.67
N ASN A 56 -19.66 19.02 6.57
CA ASN A 56 -18.67 19.81 5.85
C ASN A 56 -17.58 18.88 5.27
N PRO A 57 -16.72 19.39 4.36
CA PRO A 57 -15.67 18.57 3.76
C PRO A 57 -14.68 17.99 4.78
N GLU A 58 -14.39 18.71 5.87
CA GLU A 58 -13.50 18.28 6.94
C GLU A 58 -14.06 17.05 7.69
N GLY A 59 -15.36 17.06 8.01
CA GLY A 59 -16.05 15.94 8.65
C GLY A 59 -16.12 14.72 7.75
N TYR A 60 -16.38 14.91 6.45
CA TYR A 60 -16.31 13.82 5.48
C TYR A 60 -14.90 13.26 5.36
N LEU A 61 -13.87 14.11 5.29
CA LEU A 61 -12.46 13.68 5.25
C LEU A 61 -12.10 12.85 6.47
N ALA A 62 -12.53 13.25 7.68
CA ALA A 62 -12.28 12.48 8.89
C ALA A 62 -12.89 11.07 8.83
N ALA A 63 -14.14 10.94 8.38
CA ALA A 63 -14.80 9.64 8.22
C ALA A 63 -14.12 8.80 7.11
N TYR A 64 -13.78 9.42 5.98
CA TYR A 64 -13.05 8.80 4.88
C TYR A 64 -11.69 8.27 5.32
N SER A 65 -10.89 9.10 5.99
CA SER A 65 -9.58 8.74 6.51
C SER A 65 -9.67 7.59 7.51
N LEU A 66 -10.66 7.60 8.42
CA LEU A 66 -10.85 6.53 9.39
C LEU A 66 -11.20 5.20 8.72
N LEU A 67 -12.08 5.22 7.71
CA LEU A 67 -12.39 4.01 6.93
C LEU A 67 -11.16 3.50 6.17
N ALA A 68 -10.36 4.41 5.60
CA ALA A 68 -9.14 4.06 4.88
C ALA A 68 -8.05 3.48 5.80
N ILE A 69 -7.92 3.98 7.03
CA ILE A 69 -7.06 3.39 8.07
C ILE A 69 -7.50 1.96 8.35
N PHE A 70 -8.79 1.73 8.65
CA PHE A 70 -9.27 0.39 8.96
C PHE A 70 -9.14 -0.58 7.79
N GLN A 71 -9.44 -0.14 6.56
CA GLN A 71 -9.19 -0.93 5.36
C GLN A 71 -7.70 -1.32 5.27
N GLY A 72 -6.79 -0.38 5.50
CA GLY A 72 -5.36 -0.61 5.53
C GLY A 72 -4.91 -1.55 6.65
N ILE A 73 -5.45 -1.40 7.86
CA ILE A 73 -5.20 -2.29 9.02
C ILE A 73 -5.53 -3.72 8.64
N VAL A 74 -6.74 -3.97 8.14
CA VAL A 74 -7.22 -5.32 7.86
C VAL A 74 -6.48 -5.92 6.66
N VAL A 75 -6.54 -5.28 5.49
CA VAL A 75 -6.10 -5.88 4.23
C VAL A 75 -4.58 -5.94 4.11
N ASN A 76 -3.90 -4.84 4.46
CA ASN A 76 -2.46 -4.71 4.22
C ASN A 76 -1.60 -4.96 5.47
N GLY A 77 -2.20 -4.98 6.67
CA GLY A 77 -1.54 -5.26 7.94
C GLY A 77 -1.85 -6.66 8.47
N LEU A 78 -3.06 -6.84 9.02
CA LEU A 78 -3.49 -8.04 9.75
C LEU A 78 -3.46 -9.30 8.89
N ILE A 79 -3.89 -9.24 7.63
CA ILE A 79 -3.83 -10.41 6.75
C ILE A 79 -2.38 -10.83 6.54
N ASN A 80 -1.53 -9.89 6.12
CA ASN A 80 -0.13 -10.18 5.79
C ASN A 80 0.65 -10.74 6.98
N ILE A 81 0.46 -10.19 8.19
CA ILE A 81 1.14 -10.71 9.38
C ILE A 81 0.59 -12.07 9.84
N SER A 82 -0.66 -12.40 9.50
CA SER A 82 -1.30 -13.66 9.91
C SER A 82 -1.01 -14.83 8.96
N ILE A 83 -0.45 -14.58 7.76
CA ILE A 83 -0.23 -15.62 6.73
C ILE A 83 0.52 -16.83 7.29
N SER A 84 1.67 -16.62 7.93
CA SER A 84 2.49 -17.72 8.45
C SER A 84 1.77 -18.57 9.49
N THR A 85 0.91 -17.95 10.32
CA THR A 85 0.10 -18.65 11.32
C THR A 85 -1.01 -19.46 10.65
N ILE A 86 -1.62 -18.92 9.60
CA ILE A 86 -2.66 -19.59 8.80
C ILE A 86 -2.07 -20.77 8.02
N GLU A 87 -0.90 -20.60 7.38
CA GLU A 87 -0.18 -21.68 6.69
C GLU A 87 0.06 -22.87 7.62
N LYS A 88 0.62 -22.60 8.81
CA LYS A 88 0.89 -23.63 9.82
C LYS A 88 -0.38 -24.27 10.38
N ARG A 89 -1.43 -23.49 10.67
CA ARG A 89 -2.66 -24.02 11.30
C ARG A 89 -3.50 -24.88 10.36
N TYR A 90 -3.63 -24.46 9.10
CA TYR A 90 -4.53 -25.06 8.12
C TYR A 90 -3.81 -25.90 7.06
N GLU A 91 -2.51 -26.11 7.23
CA GLU A 91 -1.67 -26.93 6.34
C GLU A 91 -1.79 -26.44 4.88
N LEU A 92 -1.66 -25.11 4.71
CA LEU A 92 -1.73 -24.46 3.41
C LEU A 92 -0.32 -24.20 2.87
N ASN A 93 -0.11 -24.49 1.60
CA ASN A 93 1.12 -24.13 0.90
C ASN A 93 1.14 -22.61 0.63
N SER A 94 2.34 -22.04 0.52
CA SER A 94 2.51 -20.60 0.28
C SER A 94 1.90 -20.09 -1.03
N SER A 95 1.72 -20.97 -2.02
CA SER A 95 0.99 -20.62 -3.25
C SER A 95 -0.50 -20.40 -3.01
N LEU A 96 -1.12 -21.15 -2.10
CA LEU A 96 -2.54 -21.04 -1.78
C LEU A 96 -2.81 -19.85 -0.87
N THR A 97 -1.92 -19.55 0.08
CA THR A 97 -2.00 -18.32 0.89
C THR A 97 -1.66 -17.08 0.07
N GLY A 98 -0.78 -17.19 -0.92
CA GLY A 98 -0.61 -16.18 -1.97
C GLY A 98 -1.91 -15.91 -2.73
N LEU A 99 -2.68 -16.95 -3.07
CA LEU A 99 -4.01 -16.81 -3.69
C LEU A 99 -5.02 -16.12 -2.75
N ILE A 100 -4.99 -16.40 -1.44
CA ILE A 100 -5.80 -15.67 -0.45
C ILE A 100 -5.49 -14.17 -0.52
N SER A 101 -4.22 -13.78 -0.47
CA SER A 101 -3.82 -12.37 -0.53
C SER A 101 -4.24 -11.71 -1.84
N ALA A 102 -4.02 -12.37 -2.98
CA ALA A 102 -4.38 -11.89 -4.31
C ALA A 102 -5.91 -11.76 -4.54
N SER A 103 -6.74 -12.48 -3.77
CA SER A 103 -8.20 -12.48 -3.95
C SER A 103 -8.83 -11.11 -3.74
N TYR A 104 -8.29 -10.29 -2.82
CA TYR A 104 -8.68 -8.89 -2.66
C TYR A 104 -8.49 -8.10 -3.96
N ASP A 105 -7.33 -8.29 -4.59
CA ASP A 105 -6.99 -7.56 -5.81
C ASP A 105 -7.85 -8.00 -6.99
N ILE A 106 -8.15 -9.30 -7.10
CA ILE A 106 -9.04 -9.88 -8.11
C ILE A 106 -10.44 -9.26 -8.00
N ALA A 107 -11.06 -9.28 -6.81
CA ALA A 107 -12.42 -8.77 -6.62
C ALA A 107 -12.52 -7.29 -7.01
N PHE A 108 -11.57 -6.48 -6.54
CA PHE A 108 -11.60 -5.06 -6.82
C PHE A 108 -11.24 -4.76 -8.28
N CYS A 109 -10.33 -5.49 -8.94
CA CYS A 109 -10.11 -5.33 -10.38
C CYS A 109 -11.40 -5.55 -11.20
N ILE A 110 -12.14 -6.63 -10.89
CA ILE A 110 -13.37 -6.97 -11.59
C ILE A 110 -14.45 -5.91 -11.34
N LEU A 111 -14.60 -5.45 -10.10
CA LEU A 111 -15.70 -4.57 -9.70
C LEU A 111 -15.40 -3.08 -9.91
N SER A 112 -14.14 -2.68 -10.01
CA SER A 112 -13.71 -1.27 -10.09
C SER A 112 -14.43 -0.51 -11.20
N LEU A 113 -14.48 -1.07 -12.41
CA LEU A 113 -15.15 -0.41 -13.54
C LEU A 113 -16.66 -0.27 -13.32
N PHE A 114 -17.32 -1.30 -12.79
CA PHE A 114 -18.77 -1.27 -12.57
C PHE A 114 -19.15 -0.32 -11.44
N VAL A 115 -18.52 -0.44 -10.27
CA VAL A 115 -18.81 0.38 -9.09
C VAL A 115 -18.54 1.85 -9.37
N SER A 116 -17.43 2.16 -10.04
CA SER A 116 -17.09 3.55 -10.37
C SER A 116 -18.02 4.15 -11.44
N TYR A 117 -18.43 3.37 -12.43
CA TYR A 117 -19.36 3.82 -13.47
C TYR A 117 -20.77 4.10 -12.90
N PHE A 118 -21.35 3.14 -12.17
CA PHE A 118 -22.69 3.30 -11.60
C PHE A 118 -22.70 4.26 -10.42
N GLY A 119 -21.63 4.28 -9.63
CA GLY A 119 -21.50 5.14 -8.46
C GLY A 119 -21.30 6.62 -8.81
N GLU A 120 -20.79 6.95 -10.01
CA GLU A 120 -20.54 8.33 -10.44
C GLU A 120 -21.78 9.23 -10.28
N ARG A 121 -22.94 8.74 -10.73
CA ARG A 121 -24.22 9.49 -10.65
C ARG A 121 -25.05 9.13 -9.41
N GLY A 122 -24.61 8.13 -8.68
CA GLY A 122 -25.24 7.64 -7.47
C GLY A 122 -25.00 8.56 -6.28
N HIS A 123 -25.46 8.11 -5.12
CA HIS A 123 -25.23 8.80 -3.86
C HIS A 123 -23.90 8.34 -3.27
N LYS A 124 -22.78 9.00 -3.66
CA LYS A 124 -21.40 8.56 -3.35
C LYS A 124 -21.21 8.19 -1.85
N PRO A 125 -21.65 9.00 -0.85
CA PRO A 125 -21.51 8.60 0.56
C PRO A 125 -22.24 7.31 0.95
N ARG A 126 -23.38 6.98 0.34
CA ARG A 126 -24.09 5.71 0.62
C ARG A 126 -23.36 4.50 0.06
N TRP A 127 -22.62 4.66 -1.04
CA TRP A 127 -21.69 3.62 -1.51
C TRP A 127 -20.53 3.41 -0.54
N LEU A 128 -20.10 4.45 0.19
CA LEU A 128 -19.11 4.33 1.26
C LEU A 128 -19.71 3.69 2.54
N ALA A 129 -21.01 3.82 2.79
CA ALA A 129 -21.68 3.02 3.82
C ALA A 129 -21.70 1.52 3.45
N PHE A 130 -22.00 1.21 2.18
CA PHE A 130 -21.89 -0.16 1.64
C PHE A 130 -20.45 -0.69 1.72
N SER A 131 -19.46 0.16 1.42
CA SER A 131 -18.03 -0.13 1.58
C SER A 131 -17.71 -0.59 3.00
N ALA A 132 -18.10 0.20 4.01
CA ALA A 132 -17.87 -0.12 5.42
C ALA A 132 -18.57 -1.43 5.82
N PHE A 133 -19.81 -1.65 5.39
CA PHE A 133 -20.53 -2.90 5.65
C PHE A 133 -19.76 -4.12 5.11
N MET A 134 -19.34 -4.07 3.84
CA MET A 134 -18.62 -5.17 3.19
C MET A 134 -17.22 -5.39 3.78
N LEU A 135 -16.51 -4.32 4.16
CA LEU A 135 -15.21 -4.44 4.83
C LEU A 135 -15.34 -5.12 6.21
N GLY A 136 -16.36 -4.76 6.99
CA GLY A 136 -16.61 -5.43 8.28
C GLY A 136 -17.04 -6.90 8.09
N LEU A 137 -17.94 -7.17 7.15
CA LEU A 137 -18.40 -8.52 6.83
C LEU A 137 -17.24 -9.42 6.35
N GLY A 138 -16.38 -8.91 5.47
CA GLY A 138 -15.18 -9.62 5.01
C GLY A 138 -14.21 -9.93 6.15
N SER A 139 -14.00 -8.97 7.07
CA SER A 139 -13.17 -9.18 8.28
C SER A 139 -13.73 -10.26 9.18
N LEU A 140 -15.06 -10.27 9.40
CA LEU A 140 -15.74 -11.29 10.19
C LEU A 140 -15.59 -12.66 9.54
N ILE A 141 -15.88 -12.79 8.24
CA ILE A 141 -15.77 -14.05 7.51
C ILE A 141 -14.33 -14.58 7.52
N PHE A 142 -13.34 -13.70 7.38
CA PHE A 142 -11.93 -14.09 7.46
C PHE A 142 -11.55 -14.68 8.83
N SER A 143 -12.21 -14.27 9.92
CA SER A 143 -11.98 -14.81 11.27
C SER A 143 -12.71 -16.13 11.58
N LEU A 144 -13.75 -16.49 10.81
CA LEU A 144 -14.60 -17.67 11.05
C LEU A 144 -13.86 -19.02 11.14
N PRO A 145 -12.80 -19.29 10.35
CA PRO A 145 -12.09 -20.57 10.42
C PRO A 145 -11.56 -20.89 11.83
N HIS A 146 -11.16 -19.89 12.61
CA HIS A 146 -10.69 -20.13 13.98
C HIS A 146 -11.78 -20.76 14.86
N PHE A 147 -12.99 -20.22 14.80
CA PHE A 147 -14.10 -20.68 15.64
C PHE A 147 -14.68 -22.04 15.23
N SER A 148 -14.39 -22.50 14.01
CA SER A 148 -14.99 -23.71 13.43
C SER A 148 -14.01 -24.87 13.26
N SER A 149 -12.69 -24.64 13.29
CA SER A 149 -11.65 -25.67 13.06
C SER A 149 -11.22 -26.45 14.31
N GLY A 150 -11.76 -26.12 15.49
CA GLY A 150 -11.40 -26.76 16.77
C GLY A 150 -10.02 -26.33 17.30
N LYS A 151 -9.63 -26.89 18.47
CA LYS A 151 -8.39 -26.54 19.17
C LYS A 151 -7.14 -26.99 18.41
N TYR A 152 -6.05 -26.24 18.56
CA TYR A 152 -4.75 -26.56 17.93
C TYR A 152 -3.99 -27.65 18.70
N GLN A 153 -3.36 -28.59 17.99
CA GLN A 153 -2.50 -29.64 18.56
C GLN A 153 -1.09 -29.55 17.95
N TYR A 154 -0.05 -29.55 18.78
CA TYR A 154 1.34 -29.36 18.36
C TYR A 154 2.18 -30.66 18.42
N GLY A 155 3.09 -30.84 17.46
CA GLY A 155 3.97 -32.02 17.32
C GLY A 155 5.21 -32.02 18.24
N ALA A 156 6.12 -32.99 18.09
CA ALA A 156 7.35 -33.11 18.89
C ALA A 156 8.47 -32.11 18.45
N LYS A 157 9.43 -31.83 19.33
CA LYS A 157 10.56 -30.90 19.09
C LYS A 157 11.77 -31.65 18.49
N LEU A 158 12.39 -31.13 17.44
CA LEU A 158 13.61 -31.68 16.82
C LEU A 158 14.88 -31.00 17.38
N GLU A 159 16.03 -31.67 17.31
CA GLU A 159 17.31 -31.23 17.92
C GLU A 159 18.35 -30.85 16.84
N ASP A 160 19.09 -29.75 17.04
CA ASP A 160 19.82 -29.04 15.95
C ASP A 160 21.37 -29.17 15.97
N THR A 161 21.96 -30.04 16.80
CA THR A 161 23.44 -30.15 17.00
C THR A 161 24.06 -31.37 16.33
N CYS A 162 25.38 -31.36 16.05
CA CYS A 162 26.09 -32.52 15.50
C CYS A 162 26.09 -33.67 16.52
N GLN A 163 25.43 -34.77 16.20
CA GLN A 163 25.46 -36.00 17.00
C GLN A 163 26.51 -36.95 16.42
N VAL A 164 27.43 -37.40 17.28
CA VAL A 164 28.38 -38.49 16.98
C VAL A 164 27.60 -39.82 16.99
N PRO A 165 27.93 -40.84 16.17
CA PRO A 165 26.97 -41.88 15.76
C PRO A 165 26.35 -42.67 16.91
N GLY A 166 25.01 -42.71 16.94
CA GLY A 166 24.22 -43.49 17.92
C GLY A 166 22.70 -43.27 17.86
N ALA A 167 22.23 -42.16 17.30
CA ALA A 167 20.80 -41.92 17.05
C ALA A 167 20.50 -42.09 15.56
N SER A 168 19.58 -43.01 15.25
CA SER A 168 19.16 -43.34 13.90
C SER A 168 18.60 -42.11 13.18
N SER A 169 19.19 -41.78 12.02
CA SER A 169 18.60 -40.87 11.05
C SER A 169 17.22 -41.39 10.67
N ALA A 170 16.16 -40.64 10.98
CA ALA A 170 14.82 -40.96 10.53
C ALA A 170 14.82 -40.95 8.99
N ASN A 171 14.59 -42.11 8.37
CA ASN A 171 14.40 -42.20 6.92
C ASN A 171 13.14 -41.40 6.56
N PHE A 172 13.32 -40.19 6.03
CA PHE A 172 12.22 -39.36 5.58
C PHE A 172 11.70 -39.90 4.25
N THR A 173 10.60 -40.65 4.29
CA THR A 173 9.89 -41.02 3.06
C THR A 173 9.05 -39.84 2.58
N CYS A 174 9.36 -39.30 1.40
CA CYS A 174 8.54 -38.28 0.73
C CYS A 174 7.17 -38.90 0.37
N ASN A 175 6.22 -38.86 1.30
CA ASN A 175 4.85 -39.31 1.07
C ASN A 175 3.96 -38.07 0.90
N ALA A 176 3.16 -38.05 -0.17
CA ALA A 176 2.13 -37.04 -0.38
C ALA A 176 1.01 -37.29 0.64
N SER A 177 1.09 -36.61 1.79
CA SER A 177 0.18 -36.79 2.92
C SER A 177 -1.29 -36.62 2.51
N THR A 178 -2.12 -37.52 3.00
CA THR A 178 -3.59 -37.47 2.99
C THR A 178 -4.07 -36.08 3.43
N LYS A 179 -4.66 -35.31 2.51
CA LYS A 179 -5.12 -33.94 2.78
C LYS A 179 -6.12 -33.93 3.93
N SER A 180 -5.74 -33.30 5.04
CA SER A 180 -6.62 -32.99 6.16
C SER A 180 -7.82 -32.15 5.70
N SER A 181 -8.99 -32.35 6.31
CA SER A 181 -10.21 -31.58 6.01
C SER A 181 -10.05 -30.07 6.31
N LEU A 182 -9.04 -29.69 7.11
CA LEU A 182 -8.70 -28.30 7.44
C LEU A 182 -8.30 -27.48 6.21
N HIS A 183 -7.79 -28.13 5.16
CA HIS A 183 -7.41 -27.45 3.92
C HIS A 183 -8.61 -26.77 3.22
N ASN A 184 -9.84 -27.23 3.46
CA ASN A 184 -11.06 -26.66 2.89
C ASN A 184 -11.38 -25.24 3.40
N TYR A 185 -10.81 -24.82 4.54
CA TYR A 185 -10.97 -23.45 5.04
C TYR A 185 -10.33 -22.39 4.14
N LEU A 186 -9.48 -22.79 3.19
CA LEU A 186 -8.96 -21.94 2.11
C LEU A 186 -10.08 -21.12 1.44
N TYR A 187 -11.21 -21.76 1.11
CA TYR A 187 -12.32 -21.09 0.41
C TYR A 187 -13.00 -20.02 1.27
N VAL A 188 -13.01 -20.19 2.59
CA VAL A 188 -13.56 -19.19 3.53
C VAL A 188 -12.65 -17.95 3.58
N PHE A 189 -11.33 -18.15 3.60
CA PHE A 189 -10.38 -17.04 3.53
C PHE A 189 -10.46 -16.28 2.20
N ILE A 190 -10.58 -17.00 1.08
CA ILE A 190 -10.78 -16.40 -0.24
C ILE A 190 -12.08 -15.59 -0.26
N LEU A 191 -13.19 -16.13 0.26
CA LEU A 191 -14.46 -15.41 0.34
C LEU A 191 -14.36 -14.13 1.18
N GLY A 192 -13.69 -14.19 2.33
CA GLY A 192 -13.42 -13.02 3.16
C GLY A 192 -12.66 -11.93 2.40
N GLN A 193 -11.60 -12.31 1.68
CA GLN A 193 -10.80 -11.39 0.87
C GLN A 193 -11.54 -10.81 -0.33
N LEU A 194 -12.38 -11.61 -0.99
CA LEU A 194 -13.24 -11.11 -2.07
C LEU A 194 -14.20 -10.02 -1.55
N LEU A 195 -14.81 -10.23 -0.38
CA LEU A 195 -15.71 -9.25 0.25
C LEU A 195 -14.97 -7.99 0.70
N LEU A 196 -13.76 -8.14 1.25
CA LEU A 196 -12.89 -7.00 1.54
C LEU A 196 -12.56 -6.22 0.26
N GLY A 197 -12.33 -6.91 -0.87
CA GLY A 197 -12.11 -6.30 -2.18
C GLY A 197 -13.32 -5.51 -2.68
N VAL A 198 -14.52 -6.10 -2.58
CA VAL A 198 -15.80 -5.43 -2.89
C VAL A 198 -15.95 -4.15 -2.07
N GLY A 199 -15.67 -4.22 -0.76
CA GLY A 199 -15.71 -3.07 0.13
C GLY A 199 -14.65 -2.02 -0.18
N GLY A 200 -13.43 -2.41 -0.55
CA GLY A 200 -12.34 -1.47 -0.84
C GLY A 200 -12.52 -0.65 -2.13
N THR A 201 -13.28 -1.16 -3.11
CA THR A 201 -13.46 -0.52 -4.42
C THR A 201 -14.04 0.90 -4.37
N PRO A 202 -15.23 1.13 -3.77
CA PRO A 202 -15.84 2.46 -3.70
C PRO A 202 -15.02 3.46 -2.88
N LEU A 203 -14.16 3.00 -1.95
CA LEU A 203 -13.35 3.88 -1.11
C LEU A 203 -12.42 4.75 -1.97
N TYR A 204 -11.54 4.15 -2.75
CA TYR A 204 -10.51 4.88 -3.52
C TYR A 204 -11.04 5.50 -4.83
N THR A 205 -12.23 5.11 -5.28
CA THR A 205 -12.85 5.63 -6.50
C THR A 205 -13.88 6.72 -6.17
N LEU A 206 -15.04 6.33 -5.64
CA LEU A 206 -16.15 7.22 -5.32
C LEU A 206 -15.82 8.15 -4.14
N GLY A 207 -15.10 7.63 -3.14
CA GLY A 207 -14.72 8.40 -1.96
C GLY A 207 -13.81 9.58 -2.30
N THR A 208 -12.76 9.31 -3.10
CA THR A 208 -11.85 10.32 -3.63
C THR A 208 -12.56 11.34 -4.53
N ALA A 209 -13.41 10.86 -5.46
CA ALA A 209 -14.16 11.75 -6.34
C ALA A 209 -15.12 12.67 -5.56
N PHE A 210 -15.74 12.17 -4.49
CA PHE A 210 -16.60 12.99 -3.64
C PHE A 210 -15.82 14.09 -2.90
N ILE A 211 -14.59 13.81 -2.43
CA ILE A 211 -13.71 14.83 -1.85
C ILE A 211 -13.44 15.92 -2.88
N ASP A 212 -13.03 15.54 -4.10
CA ASP A 212 -12.73 16.50 -5.17
C ASP A 212 -13.94 17.37 -5.51
N ASP A 213 -15.12 16.77 -5.62
CA ASP A 213 -16.36 17.47 -5.93
C ASP A 213 -16.74 18.49 -4.85
N SER A 214 -16.49 18.17 -3.57
CA SER A 214 -16.99 18.92 -2.42
C SER A 214 -16.08 20.07 -1.97
N VAL A 215 -14.87 20.21 -2.52
CA VAL A 215 -13.93 21.25 -2.12
C VAL A 215 -13.47 22.13 -3.30
N PRO A 216 -13.03 23.38 -3.04
CA PRO A 216 -12.44 24.22 -4.06
C PRO A 216 -11.26 23.53 -4.75
N LYS A 217 -11.11 23.75 -6.07
CA LYS A 217 -10.09 23.13 -6.93
C LYS A 217 -8.66 23.16 -6.37
N HIS A 218 -8.28 24.27 -5.73
CA HIS A 218 -6.96 24.41 -5.12
C HIS A 218 -6.84 23.59 -3.82
N LYS A 219 -7.90 23.38 -3.04
CA LYS A 219 -7.87 22.58 -1.80
C LYS A 219 -8.01 21.08 -2.02
N SER A 220 -8.56 20.63 -3.16
CA SER A 220 -8.76 19.20 -3.48
C SER A 220 -7.50 18.36 -3.27
N SER A 221 -6.37 18.82 -3.82
CA SER A 221 -5.08 18.14 -3.67
C SER A 221 -4.65 17.92 -2.22
N LEU A 222 -4.89 18.89 -1.33
CA LEU A 222 -4.57 18.76 0.10
C LEU A 222 -5.42 17.67 0.76
N TYR A 223 -6.73 17.66 0.50
CA TYR A 223 -7.67 16.71 1.10
C TYR A 223 -7.43 15.29 0.61
N ILE A 224 -7.21 15.11 -0.69
CA ILE A 224 -6.86 13.81 -1.28
C ILE A 224 -5.52 13.32 -0.72
N GLY A 225 -4.53 14.20 -0.61
CA GLY A 225 -3.21 13.86 -0.04
C GLY A 225 -3.29 13.41 1.42
N ILE A 226 -4.09 14.09 2.26
CA ILE A 226 -4.36 13.64 3.64
C ILE A 226 -5.07 12.29 3.63
N GLY A 227 -6.11 12.12 2.82
CA GLY A 227 -6.86 10.87 2.71
C GLY A 227 -5.97 9.66 2.37
N TYR A 228 -5.12 9.78 1.35
CA TYR A 228 -4.18 8.73 0.95
C TYR A 228 -3.02 8.54 1.94
N ALA A 229 -2.58 9.60 2.64
CA ALA A 229 -1.59 9.44 3.70
C ALA A 229 -2.15 8.61 4.87
N MET A 230 -3.42 8.83 5.25
CA MET A 230 -4.06 8.06 6.32
C MET A 230 -4.24 6.58 5.95
N SER A 231 -4.47 6.24 4.67
CA SER A 231 -4.52 4.84 4.24
C SER A 231 -3.18 4.11 4.38
N LEU A 232 -2.05 4.83 4.33
CA LEU A 232 -0.71 4.27 4.53
C LEU A 232 -0.39 3.99 6.00
N LEU A 233 -1.00 4.73 6.93
CA LEU A 233 -0.86 4.48 8.37
C LEU A 233 -1.58 3.20 8.83
N GLY A 234 -2.67 2.82 8.14
CA GLY A 234 -3.43 1.61 8.43
C GLY A 234 -2.56 0.33 8.52
N PRO A 235 -1.80 -0.03 7.47
CA PRO A 235 -0.91 -1.19 7.51
C PRO A 235 0.05 -1.19 8.71
N ALA A 236 0.67 -0.05 9.04
CA ALA A 236 1.58 0.06 10.19
C ALA A 236 0.88 -0.33 11.50
N ILE A 237 -0.31 0.22 11.73
CA ILE A 237 -1.12 -0.09 12.90
C ILE A 237 -1.49 -1.58 12.91
N GLY A 238 -1.86 -2.14 11.75
CA GLY A 238 -2.18 -3.55 11.62
C GLY A 238 -1.00 -4.49 11.91
N TYR A 239 0.21 -4.19 11.44
CA TYR A 239 1.41 -4.98 11.77
C TYR A 239 1.76 -4.91 13.25
N VAL A 240 1.70 -3.71 13.86
CA VAL A 240 2.01 -3.56 15.29
C VAL A 240 0.95 -4.27 16.14
N LEU A 241 -0.34 -4.02 15.88
CA LEU A 241 -1.44 -4.65 16.60
C LEU A 241 -1.42 -6.18 16.44
N GLY A 242 -1.29 -6.65 15.20
CA GLY A 242 -1.19 -8.07 14.89
C GLY A 242 0.01 -8.73 15.56
N GLY A 243 1.18 -8.08 15.56
CA GLY A 243 2.41 -8.61 16.16
C GLY A 243 2.28 -8.79 17.67
N GLN A 244 1.64 -7.84 18.35
CA GLN A 244 1.35 -7.98 19.79
C GLN A 244 0.36 -9.12 20.06
N LEU A 245 -0.67 -9.29 19.22
CA LEU A 245 -1.64 -10.38 19.37
C LEU A 245 -1.06 -11.76 19.02
N LEU A 246 0.00 -11.82 18.22
CA LEU A 246 0.69 -13.07 17.93
C LEU A 246 1.47 -13.62 19.16
N ASN A 247 1.79 -12.76 20.13
CA ASN A 247 2.41 -13.16 21.40
C ASN A 247 1.42 -13.84 22.36
N ILE A 248 0.12 -13.83 22.04
CA ILE A 248 -0.93 -14.52 22.77
C ILE A 248 -1.20 -15.86 22.08
N TYR A 249 -1.26 -16.96 22.84
CA TYR A 249 -1.51 -18.28 22.28
C TYR A 249 -2.85 -18.33 21.55
N ILE A 250 -2.92 -19.03 20.41
CA ILE A 250 -4.08 -19.05 19.51
C ILE A 250 -5.42 -19.35 20.20
N ASP A 251 -5.43 -20.25 21.18
CA ASP A 251 -6.63 -20.66 21.93
C ASP A 251 -6.77 -19.91 23.28
N ILE A 252 -5.99 -18.83 23.50
CA ILE A 252 -5.87 -17.99 24.72
C ILE A 252 -5.33 -18.73 25.95
N GLN A 253 -5.77 -19.97 26.18
CA GLN A 253 -5.29 -20.87 27.22
C GLN A 253 -4.45 -21.98 26.58
N ILE A 254 -3.22 -22.14 27.05
CA ILE A 254 -2.38 -23.28 26.68
C ILE A 254 -2.94 -24.50 27.44
N PRO A 255 -3.36 -25.58 26.76
CA PRO A 255 -3.77 -26.79 27.46
C PRO A 255 -2.58 -27.32 28.27
N GLU A 256 -2.72 -27.37 29.60
CA GLU A 256 -1.77 -28.07 30.47
C GLU A 256 -1.76 -29.54 30.05
N ARG A 257 -0.69 -29.97 29.37
CA ARG A 257 -0.50 -31.39 29.11
C ARG A 257 -0.17 -32.06 30.44
N GLN A 258 -1.04 -32.99 30.85
CA GLN A 258 -0.95 -33.74 32.11
C GLN A 258 0.11 -34.87 32.05
N ASP A 259 1.26 -34.62 31.41
CA ASP A 259 2.41 -35.51 31.39
C ASP A 259 3.64 -34.78 31.95
N THR A 260 4.26 -35.42 32.92
CA THR A 260 5.28 -34.95 33.87
C THR A 260 6.63 -34.57 33.27
N THR A 261 6.67 -33.58 32.37
CA THR A 261 7.90 -32.81 32.09
C THR A 261 7.53 -31.38 31.76
N TYR A 262 7.79 -30.47 32.70
CA TYR A 262 7.64 -29.02 32.58
C TYR A 262 8.41 -28.51 31.34
N THR A 263 7.77 -28.51 30.17
CA THR A 263 8.26 -27.79 28.99
C THR A 263 7.23 -26.72 28.69
N LYS A 264 7.38 -25.60 29.40
CA LYS A 264 6.65 -24.36 29.13
C LYS A 264 6.96 -24.01 27.67
N MET A 265 5.96 -24.07 26.80
CA MET A 265 6.12 -23.70 25.39
C MET A 265 6.40 -22.20 25.36
N ASP A 266 7.62 -21.85 24.95
CA ASP A 266 8.07 -20.45 24.88
C ASP A 266 7.64 -19.82 23.55
N GLN A 267 7.62 -18.50 23.46
CA GLN A 267 7.22 -17.76 22.25
C GLN A 267 8.14 -18.05 21.05
N ASP A 268 9.38 -18.44 21.33
CA ASP A 268 10.38 -18.82 20.33
C ASP A 268 10.24 -20.27 19.84
N ASP A 269 9.29 -21.04 20.38
CA ASP A 269 9.03 -22.39 19.89
C ASP A 269 8.40 -22.34 18.48
N PRO A 270 8.97 -23.02 17.47
CA PRO A 270 8.45 -22.99 16.09
C PRO A 270 7.00 -23.51 15.96
N ARG A 271 6.50 -24.22 16.98
CA ARG A 271 5.12 -24.72 17.09
C ARG A 271 4.15 -23.69 17.67
N TRP A 272 4.62 -22.53 18.12
CA TRP A 272 3.75 -21.46 18.62
C TRP A 272 2.93 -20.84 17.49
N LEU A 273 1.62 -20.71 17.72
CA LEU A 273 0.68 -20.02 16.86
C LEU A 273 -0.05 -18.95 17.66
N GLY A 274 -0.09 -17.74 17.11
CA GLY A 274 -0.64 -16.56 17.77
C GLY A 274 -2.14 -16.35 17.55
N ALA A 275 -2.79 -15.56 18.40
CA ALA A 275 -4.23 -15.26 18.38
C ALA A 275 -4.63 -14.22 17.32
N TRP A 276 -4.36 -14.52 16.04
CA TRP A 276 -4.55 -13.62 14.89
C TRP A 276 -5.99 -13.12 14.70
N TRP A 277 -7.00 -13.92 15.07
CA TRP A 277 -8.42 -13.66 14.80
C TRP A 277 -9.00 -12.47 15.60
N ILE A 278 -8.43 -12.14 16.76
CA ILE A 278 -8.97 -11.14 17.69
C ILE A 278 -9.08 -9.76 17.03
N ALA A 279 -8.02 -9.34 16.32
CA ALA A 279 -8.00 -8.05 15.66
C ALA A 279 -9.02 -7.93 14.52
N PHE A 280 -9.28 -9.02 13.79
CA PHE A 280 -10.30 -9.03 12.73
C PHE A 280 -11.70 -8.80 13.28
N VAL A 281 -12.03 -9.44 14.40
CA VAL A 281 -13.31 -9.25 15.10
C VAL A 281 -13.44 -7.82 15.62
N ALA A 282 -12.39 -7.29 16.26
CA ALA A 282 -12.38 -5.91 16.75
C ALA A 282 -12.54 -4.89 15.61
N CYS A 283 -11.81 -5.08 14.49
CA CYS A 283 -11.93 -4.23 13.31
C CYS A 283 -13.30 -4.31 12.66
N CYS A 284 -13.95 -5.49 12.63
CA CYS A 284 -15.32 -5.63 12.11
C CYS A 284 -16.28 -4.67 12.82
N PHE A 285 -16.33 -4.71 14.16
CA PHE A 285 -17.21 -3.82 14.93
C PHE A 285 -16.84 -2.35 14.73
N ALA A 286 -15.55 -2.01 14.75
CA ALA A 286 -15.10 -0.63 14.59
C ALA A 286 -15.43 -0.05 13.20
N ILE A 287 -15.30 -0.86 12.13
CA ILE A 287 -15.67 -0.47 10.76
C ILE A 287 -17.18 -0.27 10.65
N TRP A 288 -17.99 -1.15 11.25
CA TRP A 288 -19.46 -1.02 11.18
C TRP A 288 -20.00 0.23 11.89
N LEU A 289 -19.29 0.78 12.89
CA LEU A 289 -19.63 2.09 13.45
C LEU A 289 -19.57 3.21 12.40
N LEU A 290 -18.77 3.06 11.34
CA LEU A 290 -18.65 4.04 10.24
C LEU A 290 -19.81 3.98 9.24
N ILE A 291 -20.65 2.94 9.27
CA ILE A 291 -21.86 2.90 8.43
C ILE A 291 -22.76 4.09 8.75
N ILE A 292 -22.86 4.46 10.03
CA ILE A 292 -23.70 5.55 10.51
C ILE A 292 -23.33 6.89 9.85
N PRO A 293 -22.10 7.42 10.02
CA PRO A 293 -21.73 8.71 9.43
C PRO A 293 -21.87 8.73 7.90
N PHE A 294 -21.44 7.68 7.19
CA PHE A 294 -21.58 7.62 5.72
C PHE A 294 -23.03 7.53 5.24
N SER A 295 -23.91 6.93 6.03
CA SER A 295 -25.34 6.87 5.71
C SER A 295 -26.05 8.21 5.94
N CYS A 296 -25.49 9.08 6.80
CA CYS A 296 -26.06 10.39 7.13
C CYS A 296 -25.65 11.49 6.15
N PHE A 297 -24.45 11.44 5.58
CA PHE A 297 -23.97 12.48 4.66
C PHE A 297 -24.93 12.66 3.47
N PRO A 298 -25.21 13.91 3.04
CA PRO A 298 -26.06 14.19 1.88
C PRO A 298 -25.36 13.83 0.56
N LYS A 299 -26.12 13.83 -0.54
CA LYS A 299 -25.59 13.51 -1.88
C LYS A 299 -24.54 14.53 -2.33
N HIS A 300 -24.72 15.79 -1.97
CA HIS A 300 -23.79 16.88 -2.15
C HIS A 300 -23.70 17.66 -0.84
N LEU A 301 -22.47 18.00 -0.41
CA LEU A 301 -22.26 18.79 0.81
C LEU A 301 -22.75 20.23 0.61
N PRO A 302 -23.15 20.93 1.69
CA PRO A 302 -23.53 22.34 1.60
C PRO A 302 -22.44 23.20 0.94
N GLY A 303 -22.81 24.01 -0.05
CA GLY A 303 -21.90 24.87 -0.82
C GLY A 303 -21.21 24.19 -2.01
N THR A 304 -21.46 22.90 -2.27
CA THR A 304 -20.91 22.17 -3.41
C THR A 304 -21.38 22.77 -4.75
N ALA A 305 -22.64 23.19 -4.86
CA ALA A 305 -23.20 23.78 -6.07
C ALA A 305 -22.45 25.06 -6.47
N LYS A 306 -22.17 25.92 -5.48
CA LYS A 306 -21.37 27.15 -5.69
C LYS A 306 -19.95 26.83 -6.12
N ILE A 307 -19.31 25.85 -5.45
CA ILE A 307 -17.96 25.40 -5.78
C ILE A 307 -17.89 24.84 -7.22
N GLN A 308 -18.90 24.08 -7.65
CA GLN A 308 -18.96 23.53 -9.00
C GLN A 308 -19.19 24.62 -10.05
N ALA A 309 -20.03 25.61 -9.77
CA ALA A 309 -20.26 26.73 -10.68
C ALA A 309 -19.00 27.59 -10.89
N GLU A 310 -18.18 27.77 -9.85
CA GLU A 310 -16.91 28.53 -9.91
C GLU A 310 -15.73 27.74 -10.51
N LYS A 311 -15.85 26.42 -10.69
CA LYS A 311 -14.76 25.56 -11.20
C LYS A 311 -14.61 25.73 -12.72
N ILE A 312 -13.53 26.38 -13.13
CA ILE A 312 -13.10 26.39 -14.54
C ILE A 312 -12.62 24.97 -14.93
N SER A 313 -13.29 24.38 -15.93
CA SER A 313 -12.94 23.08 -16.52
C SER A 313 -11.49 23.08 -17.02
N GLU A 314 -10.76 22.01 -16.72
CA GLU A 314 -9.41 21.73 -17.23
C GLU A 314 -9.41 20.47 -18.09
N THR A 315 -10.59 20.05 -18.54
CA THR A 315 -10.75 18.82 -19.32
C THR A 315 -9.88 18.88 -20.57
N HIS A 316 -9.24 17.76 -20.89
CA HIS A 316 -8.45 17.67 -22.11
C HIS A 316 -9.33 18.00 -23.32
N ASN A 317 -8.93 19.00 -24.10
CA ASN A 317 -9.70 19.45 -25.25
C ASN A 317 -9.55 18.48 -26.45
N ASP A 318 -10.32 17.40 -26.42
CA ASP A 318 -10.47 16.39 -27.49
C ASP A 318 -11.93 16.23 -27.97
N GLY A 319 -12.84 17.09 -27.50
CA GLY A 319 -14.28 17.03 -27.77
C GLY A 319 -15.06 16.02 -26.89
N SER A 320 -14.40 15.33 -25.96
CA SER A 320 -15.03 14.36 -25.06
C SER A 320 -16.07 14.99 -24.14
N GLU A 321 -15.80 16.17 -23.58
CA GLU A 321 -16.73 16.91 -22.70
C GLU A 321 -18.05 17.19 -23.42
N VAL A 322 -17.99 17.80 -24.61
CA VAL A 322 -19.16 18.09 -25.45
C VAL A 322 -19.91 16.80 -25.84
N LEU A 323 -19.18 15.73 -26.15
CA LEU A 323 -19.79 14.44 -26.52
C LEU A 323 -20.50 13.76 -25.35
N VAL A 324 -19.94 13.83 -24.15
CA VAL A 324 -20.53 13.28 -22.92
C VAL A 324 -21.79 14.05 -22.54
N GLU A 325 -21.76 15.37 -22.66
CA GLU A 325 -22.92 16.22 -22.36
C GLU A 325 -24.03 16.09 -23.38
N SER A 326 -23.72 16.26 -24.68
CA SER A 326 -24.71 16.23 -25.76
C SER A 326 -25.45 14.89 -25.86
N LYS A 327 -24.73 13.77 -25.68
CA LYS A 327 -25.31 12.42 -25.74
C LYS A 327 -25.77 11.88 -24.39
N ASN A 328 -25.62 12.66 -23.30
CA ASN A 328 -25.96 12.23 -21.93
C ASN A 328 -25.33 10.88 -21.50
N ILE A 329 -24.17 10.55 -22.06
CA ILE A 329 -23.48 9.26 -21.89
C ILE A 329 -23.26 8.97 -20.42
N GLY A 330 -23.67 7.78 -19.96
CA GLY A 330 -23.50 7.35 -18.56
C GLY A 330 -24.80 7.18 -17.77
N LYS A 331 -25.98 7.22 -18.41
CA LYS A 331 -27.27 6.97 -17.72
C LYS A 331 -27.64 5.49 -17.77
N SER A 332 -27.29 4.81 -18.86
CA SER A 332 -27.70 3.44 -19.12
C SER A 332 -26.50 2.52 -19.22
N PHE A 333 -26.65 1.25 -18.84
CA PHE A 333 -25.63 0.22 -19.02
C PHE A 333 -25.14 0.10 -20.47
N LYS A 334 -26.00 0.42 -21.46
CA LYS A 334 -25.63 0.44 -22.88
C LYS A 334 -24.57 1.49 -23.21
N ASP A 335 -24.44 2.54 -22.41
CA ASP A 335 -23.44 3.59 -22.60
C ASP A 335 -22.07 3.20 -22.03
N PHE A 336 -21.98 2.11 -21.25
CA PHE A 336 -20.75 1.70 -20.58
C PHE A 336 -19.57 1.48 -21.53
N PRO A 337 -19.69 0.71 -22.65
CA PRO A 337 -18.56 0.51 -23.55
C PRO A 337 -18.10 1.81 -24.21
N MET A 338 -19.04 2.70 -24.55
CA MET A 338 -18.72 3.99 -25.14
C MET A 338 -18.01 4.90 -24.13
N ALA A 339 -18.50 4.97 -22.89
CA ALA A 339 -17.85 5.73 -21.82
C ALA A 339 -16.42 5.23 -21.57
N LEU A 340 -16.23 3.91 -21.54
CA LEU A 340 -14.91 3.31 -21.34
C LEU A 340 -13.98 3.66 -22.49
N LEU A 341 -14.46 3.58 -23.73
CA LEU A 341 -13.69 3.89 -24.92
C LEU A 341 -13.30 5.38 -25.01
N ILE A 342 -14.15 6.31 -24.53
CA ILE A 342 -13.80 7.73 -24.42
C ILE A 342 -12.59 7.91 -23.49
N LEU A 343 -12.60 7.27 -22.32
CA LEU A 343 -11.49 7.35 -21.37
C LEU A 343 -10.22 6.68 -21.93
N LEU A 344 -10.33 5.47 -22.48
CA LEU A 344 -9.18 4.75 -23.04
C LEU A 344 -8.55 5.45 -24.25
N LYS A 345 -9.33 6.28 -24.98
CA LYS A 345 -8.82 7.09 -26.09
C LYS A 345 -8.22 8.43 -25.65
N ASN A 346 -8.44 8.87 -24.41
CA ASN A 346 -7.82 10.09 -23.91
C ASN A 346 -6.32 9.84 -23.67
N PRO A 347 -5.44 10.42 -24.50
CA PRO A 347 -4.02 10.09 -24.46
C PRO A 347 -3.32 10.66 -23.22
N VAL A 348 -3.82 11.75 -22.65
CA VAL A 348 -3.30 12.34 -21.41
C VAL A 348 -3.61 11.41 -20.24
N LEU A 349 -4.85 10.95 -20.14
CA LEU A 349 -5.30 10.02 -19.11
C LEU A 349 -4.47 8.72 -19.14
N MET A 350 -4.37 8.08 -20.31
CA MET A 350 -3.61 6.83 -20.42
C MET A 350 -2.12 7.01 -20.10
N SER A 351 -1.52 8.14 -20.49
CA SER A 351 -0.13 8.44 -20.12
C SER A 351 0.04 8.56 -18.61
N LEU A 352 -0.86 9.26 -17.92
CA LEU A 352 -0.85 9.37 -16.46
C LEU A 352 -1.10 8.03 -15.76
N ILE A 353 -1.99 7.20 -16.31
CA ILE A 353 -2.27 5.87 -15.77
C ILE A 353 -1.04 4.96 -15.87
N ILE A 354 -0.36 4.92 -17.02
CA ILE A 354 0.86 4.12 -17.20
C ILE A 354 1.97 4.60 -16.27
N ALA A 355 2.16 5.92 -16.15
CA ALA A 355 3.10 6.50 -15.19
C ALA A 355 2.77 6.07 -13.75
N SER A 356 1.51 6.18 -13.32
CA SER A 356 1.09 5.76 -11.98
C SER A 356 1.25 4.26 -11.73
N SER A 357 1.06 3.43 -12.76
CA SER A 357 1.21 1.98 -12.68
C SER A 357 2.68 1.60 -12.52
N SER A 358 3.58 2.28 -13.24
CA SER A 358 5.02 2.08 -13.11
C SER A 358 5.55 2.51 -11.74
N GLU A 359 5.03 3.61 -11.17
CA GLU A 359 5.32 4.02 -9.79
C GLU A 359 4.81 3.00 -8.76
N ALA A 360 3.59 2.49 -8.95
CA ALA A 360 3.03 1.46 -8.08
C ALA A 360 3.82 0.15 -8.13
N LEU A 361 4.36 -0.22 -9.29
CA LEU A 361 5.25 -1.38 -9.46
C LEU A 361 6.47 -1.27 -8.55
N VAL A 362 7.16 -0.12 -8.59
CA VAL A 362 8.35 0.13 -7.77
C VAL A 362 7.98 0.17 -6.28
N ALA A 363 6.90 0.86 -5.92
CA ALA A 363 6.47 0.99 -4.54
C ALA A 363 6.14 -0.37 -3.92
N THR A 364 5.41 -1.23 -4.62
CA THR A 364 5.04 -2.57 -4.13
C THR A 364 6.21 -3.55 -4.12
N GLY A 365 7.09 -3.49 -5.11
CA GLY A 365 8.33 -4.26 -5.15
C GLY A 365 9.22 -3.99 -3.93
N PHE A 366 9.49 -2.71 -3.63
CA PHE A 366 10.24 -2.34 -2.44
C PHE A 366 9.47 -2.60 -1.14
N ALA A 367 8.17 -2.35 -1.08
CA ALA A 367 7.39 -2.66 0.12
C ALA A 367 7.51 -4.14 0.53
N THR A 368 7.60 -5.04 -0.44
CA THR A 368 7.71 -6.49 -0.21
C THR A 368 9.15 -6.92 0.12
N PHE A 369 10.15 -6.42 -0.62
CA PHE A 369 11.51 -6.96 -0.57
C PHE A 369 12.56 -6.07 0.08
N LEU A 370 12.22 -4.85 0.49
CA LEU A 370 13.16 -3.97 1.21
C LEU A 370 13.68 -4.59 2.51
N PRO A 371 12.87 -5.25 3.36
CA PRO A 371 13.40 -5.93 4.55
C PRO A 371 14.46 -6.98 4.19
N LYS A 372 14.21 -7.76 3.14
CA LYS A 372 15.13 -8.79 2.65
C LYS A 372 16.42 -8.18 2.08
N PHE A 373 16.32 -7.04 1.42
CA PHE A 373 17.48 -6.27 0.99
C PHE A 373 18.31 -5.80 2.19
N ILE A 374 17.68 -5.20 3.21
CA ILE A 374 18.37 -4.73 4.41
C ILE A 374 19.03 -5.89 5.17
N GLU A 375 18.33 -7.02 5.28
CA GLU A 375 18.81 -8.22 5.95
C GLU A 375 20.11 -8.75 5.32
N ASN A 376 20.15 -8.85 3.99
CA ASN A 376 21.29 -9.44 3.29
C ASN A 376 22.45 -8.44 3.13
N GLN A 377 22.17 -7.19 2.80
CA GLN A 377 23.21 -6.16 2.64
C GLN A 377 23.89 -5.82 3.97
N PHE A 378 23.12 -5.65 5.05
CA PHE A 378 23.64 -5.09 6.30
C PHE A 378 23.67 -6.12 7.44
N GLY A 379 23.49 -7.41 7.12
CA GLY A 379 23.52 -8.54 8.06
C GLY A 379 22.65 -8.35 9.30
N LYS A 380 21.51 -7.69 9.13
CA LYS A 380 20.54 -7.47 10.19
C LYS A 380 19.60 -8.67 10.31
N THR A 381 18.98 -8.83 11.47
CA THR A 381 17.95 -9.88 11.65
C THR A 381 16.71 -9.54 10.83
N SER A 382 15.96 -10.55 10.37
CA SER A 382 14.76 -10.35 9.56
C SER A 382 13.72 -9.44 10.26
N SER A 383 13.54 -9.60 11.58
CA SER A 383 12.63 -8.78 12.38
C SER A 383 13.05 -7.32 12.47
N PHE A 384 14.34 -7.05 12.69
CA PHE A 384 14.87 -5.70 12.75
C PHE A 384 14.81 -5.02 11.38
N SER A 385 15.14 -5.75 10.30
CA SER A 385 15.05 -5.26 8.92
C SER A 385 13.62 -4.93 8.50
N ALA A 386 12.64 -5.76 8.88
CA ALA A 386 11.22 -5.49 8.63
C ALA A 386 10.75 -4.24 9.37
N THR A 387 11.17 -4.08 10.64
CA THR A 387 10.86 -2.88 11.44
C THR A 387 11.44 -1.62 10.81
N LEU A 388 12.71 -1.65 10.38
CA LEU A 388 13.35 -0.54 9.69
C LEU A 388 12.67 -0.24 8.35
N GLY A 389 12.35 -1.26 7.56
CA GLY A 389 11.63 -1.11 6.30
C GLY A 389 10.30 -0.40 6.48
N GLY A 390 9.51 -0.82 7.48
CA GLY A 390 8.24 -0.17 7.83
C GLY A 390 8.40 1.28 8.31
N LEU A 391 9.37 1.53 9.20
CA LEU A 391 9.65 2.87 9.75
C LEU A 391 10.14 3.85 8.69
N VAL A 392 10.83 3.38 7.66
CA VAL A 392 11.28 4.22 6.55
C VAL A 392 10.17 4.41 5.53
N LEU A 393 9.54 3.33 5.06
CA LEU A 393 8.58 3.40 3.95
C LEU A 393 7.30 4.16 4.31
N ILE A 394 6.67 3.84 5.45
CA ILE A 394 5.32 4.31 5.75
C ILE A 394 5.30 5.82 6.05
N PRO A 395 6.13 6.35 6.97
CA PRO A 395 6.20 7.79 7.21
C PRO A 395 6.67 8.57 5.99
N ALA A 396 7.67 8.08 5.24
CA ALA A 396 8.14 8.74 4.03
C ALA A 396 7.03 8.87 2.98
N ALA A 397 6.29 7.78 2.75
CA ALA A 397 5.18 7.75 1.81
C ALA A 397 4.06 8.72 2.23
N ALA A 398 3.67 8.71 3.51
CA ALA A 398 2.65 9.62 4.05
C ALA A 398 3.09 11.10 3.95
N LEU A 399 4.33 11.41 4.30
CA LEU A 399 4.91 12.74 4.19
C LEU A 399 4.91 13.23 2.74
N GLY A 400 5.32 12.39 1.78
CA GLY A 400 5.31 12.74 0.36
C GLY A 400 3.92 13.12 -0.16
N GLN A 401 2.90 12.36 0.21
CA GLN A 401 1.51 12.65 -0.18
C GLN A 401 1.00 13.96 0.41
N ILE A 402 1.23 14.21 1.71
CA ILE A 402 0.78 15.44 2.38
C ILE A 402 1.53 16.65 1.82
N ILE A 403 2.86 16.57 1.69
CA ILE A 403 3.69 17.68 1.19
C ILE A 403 3.29 18.04 -0.23
N SER A 404 3.08 17.06 -1.11
CA SER A 404 2.63 17.34 -2.49
C SER A 404 1.23 17.95 -2.53
N GLY A 405 0.29 17.46 -1.72
CA GLY A 405 -1.03 18.06 -1.58
C GLY A 405 -0.99 19.52 -1.09
N ILE A 406 -0.14 19.81 -0.09
CA ILE A 406 0.08 21.19 0.41
C ILE A 406 0.68 22.07 -0.69
N LEU A 407 1.73 21.61 -1.39
CA LEU A 407 2.42 22.39 -2.42
C LEU A 407 1.51 22.70 -3.60
N VAL A 408 0.79 21.71 -4.15
CA VAL A 408 -0.17 21.90 -5.23
C VAL A 408 -1.27 22.88 -4.82
N SER A 409 -1.73 22.78 -3.57
CA SER A 409 -2.77 23.64 -3.03
C SER A 409 -2.33 25.08 -2.80
N LYS A 410 -1.21 25.28 -2.12
CA LYS A 410 -0.67 26.60 -1.77
C LYS A 410 -0.21 27.36 -3.01
N CYS A 411 0.43 26.67 -3.95
CA CYS A 411 0.90 27.27 -5.20
C CYS A 411 -0.22 27.43 -6.25
N LYS A 412 -1.45 26.95 -5.96
CA LYS A 412 -2.62 27.02 -6.86
C LYS A 412 -2.31 26.54 -8.28
N LEU A 413 -1.63 25.40 -8.40
CA LEU A 413 -1.19 24.88 -9.69
C LEU A 413 -2.38 24.46 -10.58
N ASP A 414 -2.35 24.86 -11.84
CA ASP A 414 -3.24 24.38 -12.91
C ASP A 414 -2.83 22.97 -13.38
N CYS A 415 -3.70 22.26 -14.11
CA CYS A 415 -3.43 20.89 -14.53
C CYS A 415 -2.08 20.73 -15.25
N LYS A 416 -1.70 21.66 -16.14
CA LYS A 416 -0.42 21.60 -16.85
C LYS A 416 0.76 21.77 -15.90
N SER A 417 0.68 22.67 -14.93
CA SER A 417 1.73 22.87 -13.92
C SER A 417 1.82 21.70 -12.93
N ILE A 418 0.71 21.04 -12.60
CA ILE A 418 0.70 19.80 -11.80
C ILE A 418 1.49 18.70 -12.50
N ILE A 419 1.24 18.47 -13.79
CA ILE A 419 1.97 17.43 -14.55
C ILE A 419 3.46 17.79 -14.65
N LYS A 420 3.81 19.08 -14.83
CA LYS A 420 5.22 19.53 -14.78
C LYS A 420 5.88 19.32 -13.42
N PHE A 421 5.15 19.57 -12.33
CA PHE A 421 5.63 19.33 -10.98
C PHE A 421 5.99 17.85 -10.76
N MET A 422 5.21 16.92 -11.31
CA MET A 422 5.49 15.48 -11.27
C MET A 422 6.82 15.12 -11.95
N ILE A 423 7.17 15.75 -13.07
CA ILE A 423 8.47 15.54 -13.74
C ILE A 423 9.61 15.87 -12.78
N GLY A 424 9.51 16.99 -12.07
CA GLY A 424 10.50 17.41 -11.08
C GLY A 424 10.65 16.39 -9.95
N THR A 425 9.54 15.98 -9.33
CA THR A 425 9.58 15.02 -8.21
C THR A 425 10.11 13.65 -8.64
N CYS A 426 9.69 13.13 -9.80
CA CYS A 426 10.19 11.86 -10.33
C CYS A 426 11.67 11.93 -10.70
N SER A 427 12.16 13.06 -11.22
CA SER A 427 13.58 13.25 -11.55
C SER A 427 14.46 13.26 -10.29
N VAL A 428 14.02 13.93 -9.22
CA VAL A 428 14.72 13.91 -7.93
C VAL A 428 14.71 12.50 -7.34
N ALA A 429 13.59 11.78 -7.39
CA ALA A 429 13.51 10.40 -6.93
C ALA A 429 14.48 9.48 -7.70
N LEU A 430 14.59 9.64 -9.03
CA LEU A 430 15.54 8.88 -9.85
C LEU A 430 17.00 9.17 -9.44
N LEU A 431 17.35 10.43 -9.20
CA LEU A 431 18.68 10.81 -8.75
C LEU A 431 19.03 10.19 -7.38
N LEU A 432 18.12 10.26 -6.42
CA LEU A 432 18.31 9.70 -5.08
C LEU A 432 18.40 8.15 -5.10
N ASN A 433 17.81 7.50 -6.10
CA ASN A 433 17.90 6.05 -6.31
C ASN A 433 19.34 5.57 -6.59
N THR A 434 20.26 6.46 -6.97
CA THR A 434 21.67 6.11 -7.13
C THR A 434 22.34 5.66 -5.83
N VAL A 435 21.67 5.82 -4.67
CA VAL A 435 22.11 5.31 -3.36
C VAL A 435 22.48 3.82 -3.39
N PHE A 436 21.80 3.01 -4.20
CA PHE A 436 22.10 1.58 -4.34
C PHE A 436 23.49 1.29 -4.93
N LEU A 437 24.13 2.26 -5.60
CA LEU A 437 25.47 2.10 -6.16
C LEU A 437 26.59 2.23 -5.12
N PHE A 438 26.46 3.22 -4.22
CA PHE A 438 27.53 3.59 -3.30
C PHE A 438 27.28 3.13 -1.87
N ALA A 439 26.02 2.91 -1.46
CA ALA A 439 25.66 2.45 -0.12
C ALA A 439 25.31 0.94 -0.11
N LYS A 440 26.10 0.14 -0.83
CA LYS A 440 26.02 -1.33 -0.87
C LYS A 440 27.14 -1.96 -0.05
N CYS A 441 26.95 -3.20 0.36
CA CYS A 441 27.92 -3.98 1.12
C CYS A 441 28.26 -5.29 0.38
N GLY A 442 29.47 -5.79 0.56
CA GLY A 442 29.87 -7.10 0.06
C GLY A 442 29.26 -8.25 0.86
N ASN A 443 29.52 -9.48 0.43
CA ASN A 443 29.22 -10.68 1.20
C ASN A 443 30.29 -10.89 2.28
N GLU A 444 29.85 -11.25 3.49
CA GLU A 444 30.78 -11.68 4.56
C GLU A 444 31.28 -13.12 4.30
N PRO A 445 32.45 -13.50 4.83
CA PRO A 445 33.00 -14.84 4.64
C PRO A 445 32.05 -15.95 5.12
N PHE A 446 31.75 -16.90 4.24
CA PHE A 446 30.88 -18.04 4.47
C PHE A 446 31.60 -19.34 4.10
N ALA A 447 31.80 -20.22 5.09
CA ALA A 447 32.43 -21.53 4.93
C ALA A 447 31.66 -22.46 3.98
N GLY A 448 32.33 -22.95 2.95
CA GLY A 448 31.77 -23.80 1.90
C GLY A 448 31.02 -23.05 0.79
N VAL A 449 30.94 -21.71 0.86
CA VAL A 449 30.28 -20.87 -0.17
C VAL A 449 31.25 -19.85 -0.75
N SER A 450 31.74 -18.91 0.06
CA SER A 450 32.70 -17.89 -0.38
C SER A 450 34.14 -18.25 0.01
N GLU A 451 34.34 -19.01 1.08
CA GLU A 451 35.64 -19.51 1.53
C GLU A 451 35.60 -21.01 1.85
N THR A 452 36.77 -21.64 1.94
CA THR A 452 36.89 -23.05 2.34
C THR A 452 36.90 -23.20 3.86
N TYR A 453 36.65 -24.41 4.37
CA TYR A 453 36.67 -24.70 5.80
C TYR A 453 38.12 -24.73 6.31
N ASN A 454 38.67 -23.57 6.67
CA ASN A 454 40.05 -23.41 7.13
C ASN A 454 41.08 -24.07 6.18
N GLY A 455 40.92 -23.85 4.87
CA GLY A 455 41.76 -24.44 3.82
C GLY A 455 41.40 -25.86 3.40
N THR A 456 40.35 -26.46 3.98
CA THR A 456 39.85 -27.80 3.65
C THR A 456 38.48 -27.75 2.95
N GLY A 457 38.20 -28.74 2.10
CA GLY A 457 36.96 -28.82 1.33
C GLY A 457 37.01 -28.06 -0.01
N MET A 458 35.87 -27.96 -0.68
CA MET A 458 35.70 -27.28 -1.97
C MET A 458 34.68 -26.16 -1.85
N LEU A 459 34.89 -25.06 -2.59
CA LEU A 459 33.87 -24.01 -2.73
C LEU A 459 32.57 -24.60 -3.30
N TYR A 460 31.44 -24.05 -2.87
CA TYR A 460 30.08 -24.52 -3.18
C TYR A 460 29.73 -25.90 -2.60
N ASN A 461 30.54 -26.44 -1.69
CA ASN A 461 30.23 -27.63 -0.93
C ASN A 461 30.22 -27.35 0.58
N LEU A 462 29.07 -27.57 1.21
CA LEU A 462 28.90 -27.37 2.66
C LEU A 462 29.55 -28.49 3.49
N THR A 463 29.86 -29.65 2.88
CA THR A 463 30.48 -30.77 3.57
C THR A 463 32.00 -30.70 3.43
N ALA A 464 32.70 -30.80 4.55
CA ALA A 464 34.15 -30.80 4.68
C ALA A 464 34.60 -31.91 5.64
N PRO A 465 35.88 -32.29 5.66
CA PRO A 465 36.37 -33.34 6.56
C PRO A 465 36.01 -33.14 8.04
N CYS A 466 35.89 -31.89 8.49
CA CYS A 466 35.55 -31.55 9.87
C CYS A 466 34.10 -31.85 10.27
N ASN A 467 33.13 -31.81 9.32
CA ASN A 467 31.70 -32.03 9.59
C ASN A 467 31.13 -33.29 8.90
N ALA A 468 31.94 -34.03 8.15
CA ALA A 468 31.50 -35.21 7.40
C ALA A 468 30.84 -36.30 8.26
N ASN A 469 31.27 -36.43 9.52
CA ASN A 469 30.78 -37.44 10.46
C ASN A 469 29.50 -37.04 11.20
N CYS A 470 28.97 -35.83 10.96
CA CYS A 470 27.81 -35.30 11.69
C CYS A 470 26.45 -35.65 11.05
N GLY A 471 26.42 -36.13 9.80
CA GLY A 471 25.16 -36.42 9.10
C GLY A 471 24.25 -35.20 8.91
N CYS A 472 24.82 -34.01 8.70
CA CYS A 472 24.06 -32.75 8.70
C CYS A 472 23.05 -32.65 7.56
N LEU A 473 21.84 -32.22 7.91
CA LEU A 473 20.74 -31.97 6.99
C LEU A 473 20.85 -30.58 6.36
N ARG A 474 20.82 -30.50 5.01
CA ARG A 474 20.80 -29.23 4.28
C ARG A 474 19.48 -28.48 4.40
N SER A 475 18.40 -29.15 4.82
CA SER A 475 17.08 -28.56 5.08
C SER A 475 17.04 -27.68 6.34
N MET A 476 18.07 -27.74 7.21
CA MET A 476 18.13 -27.01 8.47
C MET A 476 19.14 -25.87 8.44
N TYR A 477 18.73 -24.71 7.93
CA TYR A 477 19.53 -23.49 7.93
C TYR A 477 19.39 -22.72 9.25
N TYR A 478 20.43 -22.76 10.08
CA TYR A 478 20.51 -22.05 11.35
C TYR A 478 21.88 -21.37 11.46
N PRO A 479 22.11 -20.24 10.77
CA PRO A 479 23.44 -19.69 10.62
C PRO A 479 24.07 -19.41 11.99
N VAL A 480 25.35 -19.74 12.11
CA VAL A 480 26.16 -19.42 13.27
C VAL A 480 27.40 -18.66 12.83
N CYS A 481 27.81 -17.68 13.62
CA CYS A 481 29.06 -16.97 13.42
C CYS A 481 30.14 -17.61 14.29
N GLY A 482 31.19 -18.11 13.66
CA GLY A 482 32.36 -18.64 14.35
C GLY A 482 33.22 -17.53 14.94
N ARG A 483 34.04 -17.88 15.91
CA ARG A 483 35.02 -16.97 16.52
C ARG A 483 36.07 -16.45 15.51
N ASP A 484 36.27 -17.19 14.43
CA ASP A 484 37.10 -16.80 13.28
C ASP A 484 36.44 -15.77 12.36
N GLU A 485 35.27 -15.23 12.74
CA GLU A 485 34.47 -14.28 11.96
C GLU A 485 33.94 -14.87 10.63
N VAL A 486 33.91 -16.20 10.52
CA VAL A 486 33.36 -16.92 9.37
C VAL A 486 31.96 -17.42 9.70
N GLN A 487 31.03 -17.26 8.76
CA GLN A 487 29.67 -17.76 8.88
C GLN A 487 29.59 -19.23 8.45
N TYR A 488 28.85 -20.03 9.21
CA TYR A 488 28.57 -21.44 8.94
C TYR A 488 27.07 -21.67 8.75
N PHE A 489 26.72 -22.68 7.94
CA PHE A 489 25.33 -22.96 7.55
C PHE A 489 24.41 -23.34 8.72
N SER A 490 24.93 -24.16 9.63
CA SER A 490 24.24 -24.56 10.86
C SER A 490 25.25 -24.92 11.96
N PRO A 491 24.83 -25.07 13.22
CA PRO A 491 25.72 -25.59 14.27
C PRO A 491 26.28 -26.97 13.92
N CYS A 492 25.50 -27.80 13.21
CA CYS A 492 25.95 -29.09 12.71
C CYS A 492 27.06 -28.93 11.65
N PHE A 493 26.87 -28.05 10.67
CA PHE A 493 27.91 -27.79 9.65
C PHE A 493 29.16 -27.11 10.21
N ALA A 494 29.04 -26.38 11.34
CA ALA A 494 30.17 -25.90 12.12
C ALA A 494 30.83 -27.00 12.98
N GLY A 495 30.25 -28.21 13.02
CA GLY A 495 30.77 -29.35 13.77
C GLY A 495 30.58 -29.27 15.28
N CYS A 496 29.64 -28.45 15.75
CA CYS A 496 29.42 -28.20 17.17
C CYS A 496 28.67 -29.36 17.84
N SER A 497 29.27 -29.94 18.87
CA SER A 497 28.73 -31.11 19.59
C SER A 497 27.94 -30.75 20.85
N SER A 498 28.08 -29.53 21.36
CA SER A 498 27.48 -29.11 22.63
C SER A 498 27.03 -27.65 22.58
N HIS A 499 26.09 -27.28 23.46
CA HIS A 499 25.61 -25.92 23.61
C HIS A 499 25.48 -25.51 25.08
N LEU A 500 25.61 -24.22 25.33
CA LEU A 500 25.42 -23.59 26.63
C LEU A 500 24.36 -22.50 26.51
N PHE A 501 23.64 -22.25 27.60
CA PHE A 501 22.79 -21.06 27.70
C PHE A 501 23.54 -19.95 28.42
N ASN A 502 23.76 -18.83 27.74
CA ASN A 502 24.30 -17.62 28.34
C ASN A 502 23.35 -16.45 28.03
N ASN A 503 22.88 -15.73 29.05
CA ASN A 503 21.89 -14.63 28.91
C ASN A 503 20.66 -15.02 28.06
N MET A 504 20.10 -16.20 28.30
CA MET A 504 18.98 -16.80 27.53
C MET A 504 19.26 -17.04 26.03
N LYS A 505 20.51 -16.94 25.57
CA LYS A 505 20.92 -17.29 24.21
C LYS A 505 21.70 -18.61 24.20
N LYS A 506 21.38 -19.46 23.23
CA LYS A 506 22.06 -20.73 22.98
C LYS A 506 23.39 -20.46 22.27
N MET A 507 24.50 -20.72 22.95
CA MET A 507 25.87 -20.57 22.48
C MET A 507 26.46 -21.95 22.19
N TYR A 508 27.35 -22.06 21.20
CA TYR A 508 27.87 -23.36 20.75
C TYR A 508 29.33 -23.59 21.14
N GLN A 509 29.65 -24.85 21.43
CA GLN A 509 30.95 -25.33 21.88
C GLN A 509 31.35 -26.63 21.20
N ASN A 510 32.66 -26.93 21.23
CA ASN A 510 33.26 -28.13 20.65
C ASN A 510 32.94 -28.24 19.16
N CYS A 511 33.26 -27.19 18.41
CA CYS A 511 33.01 -27.03 16.99
C CYS A 511 34.27 -27.41 16.20
N SER A 512 34.25 -28.57 15.54
CA SER A 512 35.42 -29.10 14.81
C SER A 512 35.85 -28.28 13.59
N CYS A 513 34.95 -27.46 13.03
CA CYS A 513 35.19 -26.71 11.79
C CYS A 513 35.62 -25.26 12.00
N ILE A 514 35.63 -24.76 13.24
CA ILE A 514 35.97 -23.37 13.57
C ILE A 514 37.46 -23.29 13.90
N GLY A 515 38.18 -22.38 13.23
CA GLY A 515 39.61 -22.20 13.47
C GLY A 515 39.87 -21.68 14.89
N ARG A 516 40.72 -22.35 15.68
CA ARG A 516 41.18 -21.79 16.96
C ARG A 516 42.09 -20.59 16.67
N PRO A 517 41.77 -19.36 17.10
CA PRO A 517 42.72 -18.26 16.99
C PRO A 517 43.98 -18.60 17.78
N LYS A 518 45.15 -18.23 17.24
CA LYS A 518 46.42 -18.33 17.97
C LYS A 518 46.29 -17.53 19.26
N ARG A 519 46.56 -18.18 20.40
CA ARG A 519 46.58 -17.54 21.73
C ARG A 519 47.56 -16.36 21.71
N GLU A 520 47.07 -15.14 21.60
CA GLU A 520 47.78 -13.96 22.11
C GLU A 520 47.36 -13.78 23.56
N ASN A 521 48.27 -14.19 24.44
CA ASN A 521 48.42 -13.90 25.87
C ASN A 521 47.18 -13.48 26.67
N ASP A 522 46.80 -14.36 27.61
CA ASP A 522 46.09 -14.10 28.87
C ASP A 522 45.13 -12.90 28.87
N SER A 523 43.88 -13.15 28.46
CA SER A 523 42.71 -12.58 29.13
C SER A 523 41.42 -13.28 28.66
N GLU A 524 40.77 -13.92 29.63
CA GLU A 524 39.47 -14.61 29.60
C GLU A 524 39.35 -15.83 28.65
N ASP A 525 39.22 -17.02 29.25
CA ASP A 525 38.68 -18.22 28.61
C ASP A 525 37.27 -17.92 28.09
N PHE A 526 37.16 -17.44 26.84
CA PHE A 526 35.88 -17.35 26.17
C PHE A 526 35.35 -18.76 25.96
N ILE A 527 34.35 -19.11 26.78
CA ILE A 527 33.81 -20.46 26.93
C ILE A 527 33.19 -20.99 25.61
N PHE A 528 32.81 -20.13 24.66
CA PHE A 528 32.07 -20.51 23.44
C PHE A 528 32.87 -20.26 22.15
N GLU A 529 32.63 -21.09 21.13
CA GLU A 529 33.33 -21.03 19.83
C GLU A 529 32.45 -20.46 18.70
N ALA A 530 31.12 -20.53 18.86
CA ALA A 530 30.16 -19.98 17.90
C ALA A 530 28.95 -19.34 18.59
N VAL A 531 28.44 -18.27 17.97
CA VAL A 531 27.22 -17.57 18.37
C VAL A 531 26.10 -17.78 17.34
N PRO A 532 24.83 -17.82 17.76
CA PRO A 532 23.71 -17.92 16.84
C PRO A 532 23.55 -16.64 16.03
N GLY A 533 23.21 -16.79 14.75
CA GLY A 533 22.97 -15.71 13.80
C GLY A 533 24.10 -15.53 12.78
N LYS A 534 23.85 -14.63 11.82
CA LYS A 534 24.83 -14.21 10.81
C LYS A 534 25.99 -13.44 11.47
N CYS A 535 27.17 -13.49 10.86
CA CYS A 535 28.30 -12.67 11.33
C CYS A 535 27.99 -11.17 11.19
N PRO A 536 28.46 -10.31 12.12
CA PRO A 536 28.21 -8.88 12.06
C PRO A 536 28.92 -8.27 10.86
N THR A 537 28.19 -7.50 10.04
CA THR A 537 28.80 -6.87 8.86
C THR A 537 29.76 -5.76 9.25
N ARG A 538 30.92 -5.68 8.59
CA ARG A 538 31.86 -4.54 8.74
C ARG A 538 31.34 -3.25 8.07
N CYS A 539 30.28 -3.37 7.29
CA CYS A 539 29.67 -2.29 6.53
C CYS A 539 28.90 -1.28 7.40
N LYS A 540 29.28 0.00 7.35
CA LYS A 540 28.64 1.10 8.10
C LYS A 540 27.71 1.99 7.27
N PHE A 541 27.35 1.57 6.05
CA PHE A 541 26.53 2.37 5.13
C PHE A 541 25.02 2.33 5.41
N LEU A 542 24.55 1.54 6.38
CA LEU A 542 23.12 1.41 6.69
C LEU A 542 22.43 2.76 6.96
N PRO A 543 22.93 3.66 7.85
CA PRO A 543 22.25 4.94 8.10
C PRO A 543 22.19 5.85 6.87
N LEU A 544 23.25 5.83 6.06
CA LEU A 544 23.34 6.57 4.81
C LEU A 544 22.28 6.06 3.82
N PHE A 545 22.21 4.74 3.61
CA PHE A 545 21.22 4.10 2.76
C PHE A 545 19.80 4.46 3.20
N LEU A 546 19.47 4.28 4.48
CA LEU A 546 18.12 4.56 5.00
C LEU A 546 17.74 6.04 4.83
N THR A 547 18.67 6.97 5.04
CA THR A 547 18.41 8.41 4.90
C THR A 547 18.09 8.78 3.45
N PHE A 548 18.93 8.36 2.50
CA PHE A 548 18.70 8.64 1.08
C PHE A 548 17.45 7.93 0.57
N PHE A 549 17.27 6.66 0.94
CA PHE A 549 16.10 5.87 0.55
C PHE A 549 14.80 6.46 1.13
N PHE A 550 14.82 6.99 2.36
CA PHE A 550 13.70 7.74 2.93
C PHE A 550 13.29 8.90 2.01
N PHE A 551 14.24 9.74 1.58
CA PHE A 551 13.93 10.83 0.66
C PHE A 551 13.50 10.33 -0.73
N THR A 552 14.09 9.25 -1.25
CA THR A 552 13.63 8.61 -2.49
C THR A 552 12.15 8.24 -2.40
N VAL A 553 11.72 7.68 -1.27
CA VAL A 553 10.32 7.31 -1.02
C VAL A 553 9.45 8.56 -0.89
N VAL A 554 9.88 9.59 -0.16
CA VAL A 554 9.15 10.88 -0.07
C VAL A 554 8.87 11.43 -1.47
N PHE A 555 9.91 11.60 -2.31
CA PHE A 555 9.75 12.15 -3.66
C PHE A 555 8.97 11.23 -4.60
N THR A 556 9.03 9.91 -4.40
CA THR A 556 8.21 8.94 -5.14
C THR A 556 6.73 9.13 -4.83
N PHE A 557 6.37 9.20 -3.55
CA PHE A 557 4.98 9.37 -3.15
C PHE A 557 4.46 10.79 -3.33
N MET A 558 5.34 11.80 -3.45
CA MET A 558 4.96 13.15 -3.87
C MET A 558 4.33 13.20 -5.28
N ALA A 559 4.57 12.21 -6.14
CA ALA A 559 3.96 12.16 -7.47
C ALA A 559 2.50 11.65 -7.45
N VAL A 560 2.10 10.87 -6.43
CA VAL A 560 0.84 10.13 -6.44
C VAL A 560 -0.38 11.05 -6.32
N THR A 561 -0.42 11.94 -5.32
CA THR A 561 -1.53 12.91 -5.16
C THR A 561 -1.69 13.82 -6.39
N PRO A 562 -0.62 14.46 -6.92
CA PRO A 562 -0.66 15.18 -8.19
C PRO A 562 -1.21 14.36 -9.35
N THR A 563 -0.85 13.07 -9.45
CA THR A 563 -1.34 12.20 -10.52
C THR A 563 -2.84 12.01 -10.45
N THR A 564 -3.38 11.68 -9.27
CA THR A 564 -4.83 11.53 -9.08
C THR A 564 -5.58 12.83 -9.38
N VAL A 565 -5.07 13.98 -8.92
CA VAL A 565 -5.67 15.29 -9.18
C VAL A 565 -5.60 15.65 -10.67
N ALA A 566 -4.50 15.35 -11.36
CA ALA A 566 -4.36 15.56 -12.79
C ALA A 566 -5.35 14.69 -13.59
N ILE A 567 -5.55 13.43 -13.19
CA ILE A 567 -6.54 12.52 -13.78
C ILE A 567 -7.95 13.10 -13.63
N LEU A 568 -8.32 13.56 -12.43
CA LEU A 568 -9.64 14.16 -12.17
C LEU A 568 -9.90 15.46 -12.93
N ARG A 569 -8.83 16.19 -13.28
CA ARG A 569 -8.89 17.46 -14.00
C ARG A 569 -8.89 17.31 -15.52
N CYS A 570 -8.25 16.28 -16.07
CA CYS A 570 -8.13 16.09 -17.51
C CYS A 570 -9.29 15.30 -18.14
N VAL A 571 -10.25 14.85 -17.34
CA VAL A 571 -11.44 14.11 -17.77
C VAL A 571 -12.72 14.90 -17.47
N PRO A 572 -13.82 14.66 -18.21
CA PRO A 572 -15.10 15.31 -17.94
C PRO A 572 -15.62 15.03 -16.52
N ASP A 573 -16.25 16.02 -15.89
CA ASP A 573 -16.79 15.94 -14.52
C ASP A 573 -17.67 14.71 -14.29
N LYS A 574 -18.53 14.38 -15.28
CA LYS A 574 -19.46 13.24 -15.23
C LYS A 574 -18.78 11.87 -15.43
N GLN A 575 -17.45 11.81 -15.46
CA GLN A 575 -16.65 10.58 -15.63
C GLN A 575 -15.48 10.47 -14.64
N ARG A 576 -15.35 11.36 -13.66
CA ARG A 576 -14.21 11.42 -12.72
C ARG A 576 -13.98 10.13 -11.94
N SER A 577 -15.01 9.62 -11.27
CA SER A 577 -14.94 8.36 -10.52
C SER A 577 -14.65 7.20 -11.46
N PHE A 578 -15.27 7.19 -12.66
CA PHE A 578 -15.02 6.14 -13.65
C PHE A 578 -13.57 6.13 -14.14
N ALA A 579 -12.96 7.31 -14.33
CA ALA A 579 -11.54 7.44 -14.64
C ALA A 579 -10.65 6.89 -13.50
N LEU A 580 -10.98 7.15 -12.24
CA LEU A 580 -10.29 6.52 -11.09
C LEU A 580 -10.50 5.00 -11.06
N GLY A 581 -11.66 4.52 -11.50
CA GLY A 581 -11.93 3.10 -11.67
C GLY A 581 -11.03 2.45 -12.72
N VAL A 582 -10.89 3.09 -13.89
CA VAL A 582 -9.96 2.68 -14.96
C VAL A 582 -8.53 2.72 -14.44
N GLN A 583 -8.10 3.81 -13.80
CA GLN A 583 -6.78 3.94 -13.18
C GLN A 583 -6.49 2.76 -12.25
N SER A 584 -7.43 2.41 -11.38
CA SER A 584 -7.22 1.36 -10.38
C SER A 584 -7.04 -0.02 -11.00
N VAL A 585 -7.72 -0.33 -12.11
CA VAL A 585 -7.55 -1.60 -12.84
C VAL A 585 -6.14 -1.70 -13.41
N PHE A 586 -5.69 -0.67 -14.13
CA PHE A 586 -4.34 -0.65 -14.71
C PHE A 586 -3.25 -0.65 -13.64
N LEU A 587 -3.43 0.14 -12.57
CA LEU A 587 -2.50 0.22 -11.45
C LEU A 587 -2.26 -1.17 -10.82
N ARG A 588 -3.29 -2.01 -10.78
CA ARG A 588 -3.18 -3.37 -10.23
C ARG A 588 -2.59 -4.36 -11.22
N LEU A 589 -3.12 -4.40 -12.43
CA LEU A 589 -2.70 -5.33 -13.48
C LEU A 589 -1.24 -5.09 -13.92
N LEU A 590 -0.84 -3.83 -14.04
CA LEU A 590 0.49 -3.45 -14.55
C LEU A 590 1.45 -2.96 -13.45
N GLY A 591 0.93 -2.66 -12.26
CA GLY A 591 1.73 -2.15 -11.14
C GLY A 591 1.83 -3.14 -9.99
N THR A 592 0.80 -3.21 -9.15
CA THR A 592 0.89 -3.88 -7.84
C THR A 592 1.06 -5.40 -7.92
N VAL A 593 0.44 -6.07 -8.89
CA VAL A 593 0.60 -7.52 -9.10
C VAL A 593 1.98 -7.88 -9.65
N PRO A 594 2.46 -7.28 -10.76
CA PRO A 594 3.78 -7.62 -11.30
C PRO A 594 4.96 -7.09 -10.47
N GLY A 595 4.78 -6.06 -9.63
CA GLY A 595 5.86 -5.44 -8.84
C GLY A 595 6.62 -6.43 -7.96
N PRO A 596 5.97 -7.11 -7.00
CA PRO A 596 6.60 -8.13 -6.18
C PRO A 596 7.17 -9.29 -7.01
N ILE A 597 6.50 -9.70 -8.08
CA ILE A 597 6.98 -10.81 -8.93
C ILE A 597 8.32 -10.43 -9.59
N LEU A 598 8.39 -9.23 -10.19
CA LEU A 598 9.59 -8.75 -10.87
C LEU A 598 10.77 -8.59 -9.90
N PHE A 599 10.52 -7.99 -8.73
CA PHE A 599 11.54 -7.84 -7.70
C PHE A 599 11.97 -9.19 -7.09
N GLY A 600 11.03 -10.12 -6.90
CA GLY A 600 11.32 -11.47 -6.44
C GLY A 600 12.23 -12.23 -7.39
N VAL A 601 11.89 -12.27 -8.69
CA VAL A 601 12.73 -12.89 -9.74
C VAL A 601 14.11 -12.23 -9.80
N ALA A 602 14.20 -10.90 -9.65
CA ALA A 602 15.47 -10.20 -9.63
C ALA A 602 16.36 -10.61 -8.45
N ILE A 603 15.78 -10.76 -7.26
CA ILE A 603 16.50 -11.21 -6.06
C ILE A 603 16.89 -12.69 -6.19
N ASP A 604 16.01 -13.53 -6.70
CA ASP A 604 16.29 -14.95 -6.92
C ASP A 604 17.41 -15.17 -7.94
N ASN A 605 17.54 -14.28 -8.93
CA ASN A 605 18.67 -14.26 -9.88
C ASN A 605 20.01 -13.91 -9.23
N SER A 606 20.02 -13.32 -8.02
CA SER A 606 21.23 -13.12 -7.22
C SER A 606 21.49 -14.24 -6.22
N CYS A 607 20.71 -15.33 -6.22
CA CYS A 607 20.93 -16.44 -5.31
C CYS A 607 22.24 -17.19 -5.60
N THR A 608 23.03 -17.45 -4.56
CA THR A 608 24.25 -18.27 -4.60
C THR A 608 24.06 -19.65 -3.97
N LEU A 609 23.20 -19.77 -2.95
CA LEU A 609 22.89 -21.04 -2.29
C LEU A 609 21.38 -21.23 -2.13
N TRP A 610 20.85 -22.25 -2.80
CA TRP A 610 19.43 -22.61 -2.76
C TRP A 610 19.12 -23.60 -1.63
N ASP A 611 17.93 -23.49 -1.06
CA ASP A 611 17.32 -24.56 -0.30
C ASP A 611 16.94 -25.69 -1.26
N ILE A 612 17.38 -26.90 -0.94
CA ILE A 612 17.08 -28.11 -1.69
C ILE A 612 16.65 -29.12 -0.65
N ASP A 613 15.39 -29.51 -0.70
CA ASP A 613 14.85 -30.52 0.20
C ASP A 613 15.43 -31.91 -0.13
N GLU A 614 15.16 -32.88 0.75
CA GLU A 614 15.58 -34.27 0.55
C GLU A 614 14.96 -34.93 -0.69
N CYS A 615 13.88 -34.35 -1.22
CA CYS A 615 13.20 -34.79 -2.44
C CYS A 615 13.74 -34.07 -3.70
N ASN A 616 14.88 -33.36 -3.62
CA ASN A 616 15.49 -32.55 -4.68
C ASN A 616 14.59 -31.44 -5.26
N THR A 617 13.61 -30.97 -4.50
CA THR A 617 12.82 -29.81 -4.86
C THR A 617 13.50 -28.53 -4.37
N LYS A 618 13.49 -27.52 -5.23
CA LYS A 618 14.15 -26.24 -5.00
C LYS A 618 13.22 -25.32 -4.20
N GLY A 619 13.64 -24.95 -2.99
CA GLY A 619 12.94 -24.07 -2.07
C GLY A 619 13.39 -22.61 -2.16
N ALA A 620 13.33 -21.90 -1.03
CA ALA A 620 13.80 -20.53 -0.91
C ALA A 620 15.32 -20.44 -1.06
N CYS A 621 15.85 -19.25 -1.35
CA CYS A 621 17.31 -19.08 -1.38
C CYS A 621 17.84 -18.67 0.00
N TRP A 622 18.91 -19.36 0.44
CA TRP A 622 19.57 -19.15 1.73
C TRP A 622 20.57 -18.00 1.71
N VAL A 623 21.35 -17.89 0.63
CA VAL A 623 22.44 -16.91 0.50
C VAL A 623 22.37 -16.22 -0.86
N TYR A 624 22.46 -14.91 -0.84
CA TYR A 624 22.41 -14.05 -2.01
C TYR A 624 23.75 -13.36 -2.25
N ASP A 625 24.12 -13.13 -3.51
CA ASP A 625 25.15 -12.19 -3.91
C ASP A 625 24.63 -10.76 -3.69
N ASN A 626 25.23 -10.08 -2.73
CA ASN A 626 24.77 -8.75 -2.30
C ASN A 626 24.98 -7.71 -3.41
N GLU A 627 26.09 -7.75 -4.13
CA GLU A 627 26.35 -6.75 -5.17
C GLU A 627 25.37 -6.89 -6.32
N LYS A 628 25.18 -8.12 -6.80
CA LYS A 628 24.25 -8.41 -7.89
C LYS A 628 22.81 -8.05 -7.50
N MET A 629 22.41 -8.34 -6.25
CA MET A 629 21.10 -7.96 -5.73
C MET A 629 20.87 -6.44 -5.80
N ALA A 630 21.84 -5.65 -5.34
CA ALA A 630 21.74 -4.18 -5.35
C ALA A 630 21.61 -3.61 -6.77
N TYR A 631 22.43 -4.08 -7.71
CA TYR A 631 22.36 -3.63 -9.10
C TYR A 631 21.05 -3.99 -9.79
N LEU A 632 20.52 -5.20 -9.56
CA LEU A 632 19.26 -5.64 -10.17
C LEU A 632 18.07 -4.81 -9.66
N LEU A 633 17.99 -4.58 -8.34
CA LEU A 633 16.91 -3.77 -7.75
C LEU A 633 16.99 -2.31 -8.20
N MET A 634 18.18 -1.73 -8.23
CA MET A 634 18.40 -0.39 -8.76
C MET A 634 18.01 -0.30 -10.23
N GLY A 635 18.45 -1.26 -11.06
CA GLY A 635 18.19 -1.27 -12.50
C GLY A 635 16.69 -1.28 -12.81
N ILE A 636 15.93 -2.15 -12.13
CA ILE A 636 14.46 -2.20 -12.27
C ILE A 636 13.84 -0.88 -11.84
N SER A 637 14.22 -0.36 -10.67
CA SER A 637 13.64 0.86 -10.15
C SER A 637 13.95 2.09 -11.03
N ALA A 638 15.19 2.22 -11.49
CA ALA A 638 15.61 3.28 -12.40
C ALA A 638 14.88 3.19 -13.75
N ALA A 639 14.74 1.99 -14.32
CA ALA A 639 14.00 1.77 -15.57
C ALA A 639 12.53 2.18 -15.44
N CYS A 640 11.84 1.76 -14.38
CA CYS A 640 10.46 2.16 -14.11
C CYS A 640 10.32 3.69 -13.90
N LYS A 641 11.27 4.32 -13.21
CA LYS A 641 11.28 5.78 -13.04
C LYS A 641 11.49 6.52 -14.36
N ILE A 642 12.37 6.03 -15.23
CA ILE A 642 12.57 6.59 -16.58
C ILE A 642 11.29 6.46 -17.40
N ILE A 643 10.65 5.28 -17.40
CA ILE A 643 9.36 5.06 -18.05
C ILE A 643 8.32 6.05 -17.53
N THR A 644 8.22 6.21 -16.21
CA THR A 644 7.32 7.18 -15.57
C THR A 644 7.57 8.60 -16.10
N ILE A 645 8.82 9.07 -16.08
CA ILE A 645 9.18 10.41 -16.57
C ILE A 645 8.80 10.58 -18.05
N ILE A 646 9.08 9.58 -18.91
CA ILE A 646 8.72 9.62 -20.32
C ILE A 646 7.21 9.80 -20.50
N PHE A 647 6.39 9.00 -19.81
CA PHE A 647 4.92 9.11 -19.91
C PHE A 647 4.36 10.40 -19.32
N VAL A 648 4.94 10.92 -18.22
CA VAL A 648 4.53 12.22 -17.67
C VAL A 648 4.91 13.36 -18.64
N VAL A 649 6.10 13.31 -19.25
CA VAL A 649 6.53 14.26 -20.28
C VAL A 649 5.59 14.21 -21.49
N MET A 650 5.24 13.02 -21.97
CA MET A 650 4.24 12.85 -23.03
C MET A 650 2.89 13.46 -22.64
N ALA A 651 2.43 13.27 -21.40
CA ALA A 651 1.19 13.87 -20.90
C ALA A 651 1.23 15.41 -20.96
N VAL A 652 2.37 16.05 -20.65
CA VAL A 652 2.53 17.52 -20.77
C VAL A 652 2.39 17.98 -22.21
N TYR A 653 3.00 17.27 -23.17
CA TYR A 653 2.96 17.63 -24.59
C TYR A 653 1.58 17.39 -25.22
N LEU A 654 0.90 16.33 -24.80
CA LEU A 654 -0.42 15.96 -25.34
C LEU A 654 -1.56 16.78 -24.70
N TYR A 655 -1.36 17.30 -23.49
CA TYR A 655 -2.38 18.08 -22.79
C TYR A 655 -2.69 19.41 -23.49
N LYS A 656 -3.89 19.47 -24.05
CA LYS A 656 -4.51 20.68 -24.58
C LYS A 656 -5.53 21.24 -23.57
N PRO A 657 -5.32 22.45 -23.02
CA PRO A 657 -6.31 23.09 -22.17
C PRO A 657 -7.55 23.50 -22.99
N PRO A 658 -8.72 23.65 -22.35
CA PRO A 658 -9.92 24.13 -23.03
C PRO A 658 -9.74 25.57 -23.54
N PRO A 659 -10.41 25.94 -24.65
CA PRO A 659 -10.29 27.28 -25.23
C PRO A 659 -10.85 28.34 -24.26
N ALA A 660 -10.16 29.46 -24.14
CA ALA A 660 -10.48 30.55 -23.22
C ALA A 660 -11.89 31.18 -23.42
N SER A 661 -12.57 30.88 -24.53
CA SER A 661 -13.90 31.42 -24.87
C SER A 661 -15.02 31.02 -23.91
N ALA A 662 -14.89 29.91 -23.17
CA ALA A 662 -15.83 29.57 -22.10
C ALA A 662 -15.70 30.51 -20.89
N ALA A 663 -14.49 31.00 -20.60
CA ALA A 663 -14.21 31.91 -19.48
C ALA A 663 -14.64 33.36 -19.76
N GLN A 664 -14.73 33.76 -21.03
CA GLN A 664 -15.23 35.08 -21.42
C GLN A 664 -16.76 35.14 -21.36
N SER A 665 -17.49 34.11 -21.83
CA SER A 665 -18.97 34.16 -21.86
C SER A 665 -19.61 34.19 -20.46
N GLN A 666 -18.97 33.55 -19.46
CA GLN A 666 -19.39 33.63 -18.05
C GLN A 666 -19.06 34.99 -17.42
N LYS A 667 -17.86 35.53 -17.67
CA LYS A 667 -17.49 36.88 -17.19
C LYS A 667 -18.31 37.98 -17.82
N ASP A 668 -18.64 37.86 -19.11
CA ASP A 668 -19.48 38.83 -19.80
C ASP A 668 -20.93 38.74 -19.32
N SER A 669 -21.42 37.54 -18.97
CA SER A 669 -22.75 37.37 -18.35
C SER A 669 -22.81 37.93 -16.92
N GLU A 670 -21.75 37.78 -16.12
CA GLU A 670 -21.64 38.38 -14.77
C GLU A 670 -21.40 39.90 -14.81
N MET A 671 -20.65 40.39 -15.80
CA MET A 671 -20.47 41.83 -16.00
C MET A 671 -21.77 42.49 -16.47
N ILE A 672 -22.54 41.84 -17.36
CA ILE A 672 -23.85 42.30 -17.81
C ILE A 672 -24.91 42.25 -16.69
N SER A 673 -24.82 41.29 -15.75
CA SER A 673 -25.71 41.26 -14.59
C SER A 673 -25.35 42.31 -13.53
N SER A 674 -24.06 42.58 -13.28
CA SER A 674 -23.61 43.61 -12.34
C SER A 674 -23.82 45.05 -12.82
N ILE A 675 -23.99 45.26 -14.13
CA ILE A 675 -24.31 46.57 -14.73
C ILE A 675 -25.83 46.81 -14.77
N ARG A 676 -26.67 45.79 -14.49
CA ARG A 676 -28.14 45.89 -14.48
C ARG A 676 -28.79 45.87 -13.09
N THR A 677 -28.02 45.71 -12.03
CA THR A 677 -28.40 46.05 -10.64
C THR A 677 -27.83 47.40 -10.28
#